data_AF-A0AAU5KLE9-F1
#
_entry.id   AF-A0AAU5KLE9-F1
#
_cell.length_a   1.000
_cell.length_b   1.000
_cell.length_c   1.000
_cell.angle_alpha   90.00
_cell.angle_beta   90.00
_cell.angle_gamma   90.00
#
_symmetry.space_group_name_H-M   'P 1'
#
loop_
_entity.id
_entity.type
_entity.pdbx_description
1 polymer ?
#
loop_
_entity_poly.entity_id
_entity_poly.type
_entity_poly.pdbx_seq_one_letter_code
_entity_poly.pdbx_strand_id
1 'polypeptide(L)'
;MTTVLSPTDRPQVVDDWFLLPAPASAARTRLFCLPHAGGDATAFAPLARELAPGIEVWGLRLPGRGARLRDPLPADFDELVRQVVGALLPHTHPGIAFGLYGQSFGALLGYEVARALPPGHRPRFFVPASAHAPQRWAAELPEQVDAAALLSATDADRVIEQNAELKALTLAVTGADLALCRGYRYRPGQLPPEVRLHAVVGAGDPLVAGPDLAAWGAVSERPVATTVVAGGHLLAVPTEPGPVALLRSVADAANAEPAHPVRTASVPTRPEQAPDPDPDLDPDLDPDRDLDLTDTTFWAGPDVAARIDALRAAGPVRRMTVAGDGPTWAVLSYQHAAQVLGDAENFSSLGGSLLGTSPAGTPPAGSGTMMAFTDPPVHRTIRNPLTPFFNARNTAGYAPRLAEIAGQAVRAGLARGEVNFVDTIAPVPLAVMCDLLDIPEADRAKVVALSDRAFLGDTPQKRRSGHQDLIRYLFMHTIAHRARPADDLVSVLATHRVDGGLLPIEDVVLNLDNILVGGVQTVRHTAAMGMLALLRNPRQLRALWEGEVEPADAVDELLRWTSSGLHVLRTAARDVRLGAAEIKAGEKVVVWTWAANHDPAQFDRPEDLLLDRAANRHLGLGWGPHFCLGAALAKAELAAIFTALRDQVREVELIGRPRHNKSIINFGLDELPVRLVAR
;
A
#
# COMPACT_ATOMS: atom_id res chain seq x y z
N MET A 1 20.62 -13.30 -16.82
CA MET A 1 19.39 -13.47 -17.62
C MET A 1 18.26 -13.77 -16.65
N THR A 2 17.55 -12.73 -16.22
CA THR A 2 16.54 -12.80 -15.16
C THR A 2 15.18 -12.84 -15.83
N THR A 3 14.52 -13.99 -15.78
CA THR A 3 13.23 -14.24 -16.43
C THR A 3 12.18 -13.29 -15.86
N VAL A 4 11.64 -12.42 -16.71
CA VAL A 4 10.56 -11.48 -16.38
C VAL A 4 9.30 -12.31 -16.10
N LEU A 5 8.79 -12.27 -14.87
CA LEU A 5 7.53 -12.91 -14.50
C LEU A 5 6.35 -12.19 -15.18
N SER A 6 5.41 -12.95 -15.73
CA SER A 6 4.23 -12.49 -16.46
C SER A 6 3.27 -11.71 -15.53
N PRO A 7 2.42 -10.79 -16.04
CA PRO A 7 1.39 -10.09 -15.26
C PRO A 7 0.46 -11.01 -14.43
N THR A 8 0.38 -12.29 -14.81
CA THR A 8 -0.37 -13.37 -14.14
C THR A 8 0.31 -13.93 -12.88
N ASP A 9 1.58 -13.60 -12.61
CA ASP A 9 2.41 -14.29 -11.60
C ASP A 9 2.56 -13.49 -10.27
N ARG A 10 1.77 -12.43 -10.07
CA ARG A 10 1.86 -11.53 -8.90
C ARG A 10 0.95 -11.96 -7.74
N PRO A 11 1.39 -11.88 -6.48
CA PRO A 11 0.52 -12.19 -5.35
C PRO A 11 -0.80 -11.40 -5.40
N GLN A 12 -1.94 -12.08 -5.22
CA GLN A 12 -3.27 -11.51 -5.29
C GLN A 12 -4.04 -11.79 -4.00
N VAL A 13 -4.49 -10.74 -3.31
CA VAL A 13 -5.43 -10.91 -2.20
C VAL A 13 -6.79 -11.23 -2.81
N VAL A 14 -7.36 -12.37 -2.44
CA VAL A 14 -8.69 -12.78 -2.90
C VAL A 14 -9.75 -12.13 -2.05
N ASP A 15 -9.58 -12.21 -0.74
CA ASP A 15 -10.42 -11.61 0.29
C ASP A 15 -9.62 -11.48 1.61
N ASP A 16 -10.32 -11.21 2.70
CA ASP A 16 -9.71 -11.09 4.03
C ASP A 16 -8.99 -12.37 4.47
N TRP A 17 -9.42 -13.54 4.00
CA TRP A 17 -8.95 -14.84 4.45
C TRP A 17 -7.92 -15.49 3.52
N PHE A 18 -7.83 -15.10 2.25
CA PHE A 18 -6.94 -15.76 1.29
C PHE A 18 -6.04 -14.81 0.50
N LEU A 19 -4.76 -15.19 0.43
CA LEU A 19 -3.75 -14.63 -0.45
C LEU A 19 -3.29 -15.70 -1.44
N LEU A 20 -3.33 -15.41 -2.73
CA LEU A 20 -2.66 -16.18 -3.78
C LEU A 20 -1.21 -15.71 -3.86
N PRO A 21 -0.18 -16.45 -3.41
CA PRO A 21 1.19 -15.95 -3.43
C PRO A 21 1.79 -15.94 -4.84
N ALA A 22 1.30 -16.82 -5.72
CA ALA A 22 1.59 -16.85 -7.15
C ALA A 22 0.32 -17.37 -7.88
N PRO A 23 -0.50 -16.48 -8.48
CA PRO A 23 -1.73 -16.89 -9.15
C PRO A 23 -1.43 -17.80 -10.34
N ALA A 24 -2.34 -18.73 -10.61
CA ALA A 24 -2.18 -19.69 -11.68
C ALA A 24 -3.54 -19.92 -12.35
N SER A 25 -3.90 -19.05 -13.29
CA SER A 25 -5.19 -19.08 -14.00
C SER A 25 -5.42 -20.34 -14.83
N ALA A 26 -4.36 -21.10 -15.15
CA ALA A 26 -4.42 -22.38 -15.85
C ALA A 26 -4.41 -23.61 -14.90
N ALA A 27 -4.41 -23.40 -13.58
CA ALA A 27 -4.34 -24.48 -12.61
C ALA A 27 -5.57 -25.37 -12.66
N ARG A 28 -5.33 -26.68 -12.60
CA ARG A 28 -6.40 -27.69 -12.55
C ARG A 28 -6.81 -28.03 -11.11
N THR A 29 -6.04 -27.56 -10.13
CA THR A 29 -6.23 -27.82 -8.71
C THR A 29 -5.99 -26.54 -7.92
N ARG A 30 -6.87 -26.25 -6.95
CA ARG A 30 -6.62 -25.26 -5.91
C ARG A 30 -6.06 -25.94 -4.66
N LEU A 31 -5.01 -25.39 -4.07
CA LEU A 31 -4.42 -25.89 -2.82
C LEU A 31 -4.52 -24.81 -1.75
N PHE A 32 -5.41 -25.01 -0.78
CA PHE A 32 -5.51 -24.10 0.37
C PHE A 32 -4.46 -24.48 1.41
N CYS A 33 -3.55 -23.55 1.68
CA CYS A 33 -2.40 -23.74 2.55
C CYS A 33 -2.61 -23.06 3.91
N LEU A 34 -2.56 -23.85 4.99
CA LEU A 34 -2.77 -23.41 6.36
C LEU A 34 -1.42 -23.29 7.07
N PRO A 35 -1.05 -22.10 7.58
CA PRO A 35 0.28 -21.82 8.13
C PRO A 35 0.55 -22.56 9.44
N HIS A 36 1.83 -22.65 9.79
CA HIS A 36 2.30 -23.08 11.11
C HIS A 36 1.99 -22.01 12.18
N ALA A 37 2.21 -22.34 13.46
CA ALA A 37 2.00 -21.40 14.56
C ALA A 37 2.88 -20.16 14.39
N GLY A 38 2.32 -18.96 14.55
CA GLY A 38 3.00 -17.69 14.27
C GLY A 38 3.17 -17.35 12.78
N GLY A 39 2.97 -18.31 11.87
CA GLY A 39 3.11 -18.11 10.43
C GLY A 39 1.92 -17.38 9.79
N ASP A 40 2.15 -16.85 8.59
CA ASP A 40 1.14 -16.18 7.76
C ASP A 40 1.16 -16.72 6.32
N ALA A 41 0.15 -16.38 5.51
CA ALA A 41 -0.05 -16.82 4.13
C ALA A 41 1.17 -16.58 3.23
N THR A 42 1.99 -15.57 3.52
CA THR A 42 3.20 -15.24 2.77
C THR A 42 4.29 -16.32 2.87
N ALA A 43 4.26 -17.16 3.91
CA ALA A 43 5.20 -18.28 4.07
C ALA A 43 5.13 -19.28 2.90
N PHE A 44 4.01 -19.33 2.19
CA PHE A 44 3.80 -20.23 1.05
C PHE A 44 4.24 -19.67 -0.30
N ALA A 45 4.81 -18.45 -0.34
CA ALA A 45 5.25 -17.85 -1.61
C ALA A 45 6.30 -18.68 -2.37
N PRO A 46 7.32 -19.27 -1.72
CA PRO A 46 8.26 -20.16 -2.41
C PRO A 46 7.56 -21.40 -2.99
N LEU A 47 6.74 -22.06 -2.17
CA LEU A 47 5.96 -23.25 -2.59
C LEU A 47 5.01 -22.95 -3.76
N ALA A 48 4.35 -21.80 -3.75
CA ALA A 48 3.41 -21.39 -4.80
C ALA A 48 4.10 -21.25 -6.17
N ARG A 49 5.31 -20.70 -6.22
CA ARG A 49 6.07 -20.55 -7.48
C ARG A 49 6.46 -21.89 -8.07
N GLU A 50 6.86 -22.84 -7.22
CA GLU A 50 7.24 -24.18 -7.67
C GLU A 50 6.03 -25.00 -8.11
N LEU A 51 4.86 -24.82 -7.51
CA LEU A 51 3.66 -25.57 -7.87
C LEU A 51 2.91 -25.02 -9.10
N ALA A 52 3.16 -23.77 -9.47
CA ALA A 52 2.63 -23.17 -10.68
C ALA A 52 3.20 -23.84 -11.96
N PRO A 53 2.46 -23.83 -13.08
CA PRO A 53 1.07 -23.37 -13.22
C PRO A 53 0.03 -24.46 -12.88
N GLY A 54 0.45 -25.68 -12.53
CA GLY A 54 -0.44 -26.84 -12.40
C GLY A 54 -1.37 -26.80 -11.17
N ILE A 55 -0.88 -26.23 -10.07
CA ILE A 55 -1.62 -26.08 -8.81
C ILE A 55 -1.57 -24.60 -8.40
N GLU A 56 -2.74 -24.03 -8.11
CA GLU A 56 -2.86 -22.66 -7.60
C GLU A 56 -2.88 -22.68 -6.06
N VAL A 57 -1.93 -22.00 -5.43
CA VAL A 57 -1.80 -21.97 -3.97
C VAL A 57 -2.57 -20.79 -3.37
N TRP A 58 -3.43 -21.10 -2.42
CA TRP A 58 -4.24 -20.15 -1.65
C TRP A 58 -3.78 -20.18 -0.18
N GLY A 59 -2.96 -19.22 0.22
CA GLY A 59 -2.47 -19.10 1.60
C GLY A 59 -3.52 -18.49 2.53
N LEU A 60 -3.81 -19.17 3.65
CA LEU A 60 -4.75 -18.72 4.67
C LEU A 60 -4.17 -17.57 5.52
N ARG A 61 -4.93 -16.48 5.64
CA ARG A 61 -4.64 -15.28 6.43
C ARG A 61 -5.39 -15.33 7.76
N LEU A 62 -4.70 -15.79 8.81
CA LEU A 62 -5.27 -15.90 10.16
C LEU A 62 -5.39 -14.53 10.86
N PRO A 63 -6.38 -14.33 11.75
CA PRO A 63 -6.50 -13.12 12.55
C PRO A 63 -5.32 -12.97 13.55
N GLY A 64 -5.10 -11.74 14.01
CA GLY A 64 -4.06 -11.39 14.98
C GLY A 64 -2.63 -11.38 14.45
N ARG A 65 -2.42 -11.48 13.12
CA ARG A 65 -1.10 -11.41 12.50
C ARG A 65 -1.14 -10.82 11.08
N GLY A 66 0.03 -10.45 10.57
CA GLY A 66 0.19 -9.93 9.21
C GLY A 66 -0.77 -8.75 8.94
N ALA A 67 -1.45 -8.78 7.80
CA ALA A 67 -2.42 -7.75 7.44
C ALA A 67 -3.74 -7.81 8.24
N ARG A 68 -3.91 -8.79 9.16
CA ARG A 68 -5.04 -8.94 10.08
C ARG A 68 -4.61 -8.81 11.54
N LEU A 69 -3.53 -8.08 11.81
CA LEU A 69 -2.96 -7.93 13.16
C LEU A 69 -3.95 -7.40 14.20
N ARG A 70 -4.87 -6.52 13.78
CA ARG A 70 -5.88 -5.89 14.65
C ARG A 70 -7.15 -6.72 14.82
N ASP A 71 -7.29 -7.80 14.06
CA ASP A 71 -8.46 -8.66 14.17
C ASP A 71 -8.41 -9.43 15.51
N PRO A 72 -9.55 -9.59 16.19
CA PRO A 72 -9.60 -10.34 17.43
C PRO A 72 -9.17 -11.78 17.20
N LEU A 73 -8.32 -12.29 18.10
CA LEU A 73 -7.95 -13.69 18.11
C LEU A 73 -9.18 -14.56 18.44
N PRO A 74 -9.32 -15.75 17.84
CA PRO A 74 -10.40 -16.68 18.18
C PRO A 74 -10.36 -17.04 19.67
N ALA A 75 -11.52 -17.17 20.30
CA ALA A 75 -11.60 -17.51 21.70
C ALA A 75 -11.19 -18.97 21.97
N ASP A 76 -11.46 -19.87 21.02
CA ASP A 76 -11.10 -21.28 21.08
C ASP A 76 -10.86 -21.91 19.69
N PHE A 77 -10.37 -23.15 19.69
CA PHE A 77 -10.04 -23.86 18.46
C PHE A 77 -11.28 -24.17 17.59
N ASP A 78 -12.45 -24.43 18.20
CA ASP A 78 -13.68 -24.69 17.46
C ASP A 78 -14.17 -23.43 16.74
N GLU A 79 -14.02 -22.26 17.36
CA GLU A 79 -14.29 -20.97 16.73
C GLU A 79 -13.40 -20.74 15.52
N LEU A 80 -12.09 -20.97 15.67
CA LEU A 80 -11.17 -20.86 14.54
C LEU A 80 -11.57 -21.78 13.39
N VAL A 81 -11.95 -23.03 13.66
CA VAL A 81 -12.45 -23.96 12.65
C VAL A 81 -13.71 -23.41 11.96
N ARG A 82 -14.70 -22.91 12.73
CA ARG A 82 -15.93 -22.32 12.15
C ARG A 82 -15.63 -21.14 11.24
N GLN A 83 -14.74 -20.24 11.65
CA GLN A 83 -14.36 -19.07 10.87
C GLN A 83 -13.67 -19.48 9.56
N VAL A 84 -12.74 -20.44 9.61
CA VAL A 84 -12.01 -20.93 8.41
C VAL A 84 -12.94 -21.69 7.47
N VAL A 85 -13.86 -22.51 7.99
CA VAL A 85 -14.90 -23.17 7.17
C VAL A 85 -15.78 -22.13 6.47
N GLY A 86 -16.24 -21.11 7.20
CA GLY A 86 -17.03 -20.02 6.64
C GLY A 86 -16.30 -19.29 5.52
N ALA A 87 -14.99 -19.06 5.69
CA ALA A 87 -14.14 -18.45 4.68
C ALA A 87 -13.94 -19.34 3.44
N LEU A 88 -13.84 -20.67 3.60
CA LEU A 88 -13.64 -21.61 2.49
C LEU A 88 -14.89 -21.83 1.64
N LEU A 89 -16.09 -21.76 2.22
CA LEU A 89 -17.34 -22.11 1.53
C LEU A 89 -17.57 -21.37 0.20
N PRO A 90 -17.35 -20.03 0.09
CA PRO A 90 -17.47 -19.31 -1.17
C PRO A 90 -16.52 -19.79 -2.28
N HIS A 91 -15.40 -20.43 -1.92
CA HIS A 91 -14.32 -20.78 -2.85
C HIS A 91 -14.24 -22.27 -3.21
N THR A 92 -15.12 -23.09 -2.64
CA THR A 92 -15.09 -24.57 -2.71
C THR A 92 -16.21 -25.14 -3.60
N HIS A 93 -16.44 -24.51 -4.76
CA HIS A 93 -17.48 -24.92 -5.71
C HIS A 93 -17.27 -26.36 -6.24
N PRO A 94 -18.33 -27.18 -6.42
CA PRO A 94 -18.22 -28.59 -6.84
C PRO A 94 -17.50 -28.84 -8.18
N GLY A 95 -17.37 -27.80 -9.00
CA GLY A 95 -16.73 -27.86 -10.33
C GLY A 95 -15.21 -27.72 -10.35
N ILE A 96 -14.56 -27.41 -9.21
CA ILE A 96 -13.10 -27.22 -9.13
C ILE A 96 -12.53 -28.17 -8.08
N ALA A 97 -11.60 -29.03 -8.50
CA ALA A 97 -10.87 -29.88 -7.57
C ALA A 97 -9.98 -29.03 -6.66
N PHE A 98 -10.08 -29.25 -5.36
CA PHE A 98 -9.20 -28.59 -4.40
C PHE A 98 -8.72 -29.55 -3.31
N GLY A 99 -7.59 -29.22 -2.72
CA GLY A 99 -7.02 -29.91 -1.57
C GLY A 99 -6.62 -28.95 -0.46
N LEU A 100 -6.32 -29.51 0.70
CA LEU A 100 -5.77 -28.77 1.84
C LEU A 100 -4.30 -29.20 2.07
N TYR A 101 -3.45 -28.23 2.37
CA TYR A 101 -2.08 -28.45 2.84
C TYR A 101 -1.91 -27.72 4.17
N GLY A 102 -1.63 -28.45 5.24
CA GLY A 102 -1.48 -27.86 6.57
C GLY A 102 -0.10 -28.14 7.13
N GLN A 103 0.61 -27.11 7.55
CA GLN A 103 1.94 -27.25 8.15
C GLN A 103 1.87 -27.12 9.67
N SER A 104 2.37 -28.12 10.41
CA SER A 104 2.43 -28.12 11.87
C SER A 104 1.05 -27.78 12.49
N PHE A 105 0.88 -26.65 13.19
CA PHE A 105 -0.42 -26.11 13.61
C PHE A 105 -1.52 -26.17 12.52
N GLY A 106 -1.17 -25.76 11.30
CA GLY A 106 -2.09 -25.77 10.16
C GLY A 106 -2.54 -27.17 9.75
N ALA A 107 -1.79 -28.22 10.10
CA ALA A 107 -2.20 -29.61 9.87
C ALA A 107 -3.35 -30.02 10.80
N LEU A 108 -3.29 -29.62 12.08
CA LEU A 108 -4.38 -29.87 13.01
C LEU A 108 -5.65 -29.12 12.59
N LEU A 109 -5.49 -27.83 12.25
CA LEU A 109 -6.58 -27.00 11.76
C LEU A 109 -7.17 -27.57 10.46
N GLY A 110 -6.32 -27.97 9.51
CA GLY A 110 -6.72 -28.54 8.22
C GLY A 110 -7.53 -29.83 8.37
N TYR A 111 -7.16 -30.68 9.34
CA TYR A 111 -7.92 -31.89 9.66
C TYR A 111 -9.35 -31.57 10.13
N GLU A 112 -9.51 -30.67 11.11
CA GLU A 112 -10.86 -30.32 11.61
C GLU A 112 -11.68 -29.56 10.58
N VAL A 113 -11.06 -28.69 9.79
CA VAL A 113 -11.70 -28.01 8.66
C VAL A 113 -12.20 -29.02 7.62
N ALA A 114 -11.39 -30.01 7.25
CA ALA A 114 -11.79 -31.04 6.30
C ALA A 114 -13.00 -31.86 6.79
N ARG A 115 -13.11 -32.10 8.10
CA ARG A 115 -14.26 -32.79 8.72
C ARG A 115 -15.50 -31.92 8.79
N ALA A 116 -15.31 -30.63 9.09
CA ALA A 116 -16.40 -29.69 9.29
C ALA A 116 -17.04 -29.19 7.98
N LEU A 117 -16.33 -29.33 6.84
CA LEU A 117 -16.89 -28.96 5.53
C LEU A 117 -18.08 -29.85 5.14
N PRO A 118 -19.19 -29.25 4.67
CA PRO A 118 -20.39 -29.99 4.30
C PRO A 118 -20.17 -30.83 3.03
N PRO A 119 -20.95 -31.91 2.84
CA PRO A 119 -20.93 -32.68 1.59
C PRO A 119 -21.06 -31.77 0.36
N GLY A 120 -20.23 -31.99 -0.66
CA GLY A 120 -20.15 -31.15 -1.86
C GLY A 120 -19.13 -30.00 -1.79
N HIS A 121 -18.65 -29.64 -0.60
CA HIS A 121 -17.60 -28.64 -0.37
C HIS A 121 -16.34 -29.24 0.28
N ARG A 122 -16.16 -30.56 0.21
CA ARG A 122 -15.03 -31.25 0.85
C ARG A 122 -13.82 -31.31 -0.06
N PRO A 123 -12.59 -31.23 0.49
CA PRO A 123 -11.37 -31.36 -0.30
C PRO A 123 -11.24 -32.78 -0.88
N ARG A 124 -10.67 -32.91 -2.07
CA ARG A 124 -10.34 -34.23 -2.64
C ARG A 124 -9.17 -34.90 -1.94
N PHE A 125 -8.27 -34.10 -1.38
CA PHE A 125 -7.12 -34.58 -0.63
C PHE A 125 -6.72 -33.61 0.48
N PHE A 126 -6.07 -34.14 1.49
CA PHE A 126 -5.47 -33.39 2.58
C PHE A 126 -4.04 -33.89 2.82
N VAL A 127 -3.10 -32.95 2.91
CA VAL A 127 -1.69 -33.22 3.18
C VAL A 127 -1.26 -32.52 4.47
N PRO A 128 -1.27 -33.21 5.62
CA PRO A 128 -0.63 -32.71 6.83
C PRO A 128 0.90 -32.83 6.70
N ALA A 129 1.59 -31.74 6.97
CA ALA A 129 3.04 -31.64 6.91
C ALA A 129 3.63 -31.37 8.31
N SER A 130 4.63 -32.15 8.70
CA SER A 130 5.41 -31.95 9.92
C SER A 130 4.53 -31.83 11.17
N ALA A 131 3.61 -32.78 11.31
CA ALA A 131 2.59 -32.77 12.36
C ALA A 131 2.24 -34.19 12.84
N HIS A 132 2.07 -34.34 14.15
CA HIS A 132 1.47 -35.53 14.76
C HIS A 132 -0.02 -35.63 14.40
N ALA A 133 -0.53 -36.86 14.37
CA ALA A 133 -1.96 -37.09 14.13
C ALA A 133 -2.82 -36.53 15.29
N PRO A 134 -4.06 -36.06 15.03
CA PRO A 134 -4.88 -35.31 15.98
C PRO A 134 -5.10 -36.01 17.33
N GLN A 135 -5.22 -37.35 17.33
CA GLN A 135 -5.39 -38.15 18.53
C GLN A 135 -4.13 -38.26 19.41
N ARG A 136 -2.95 -37.96 18.86
CA ARG A 136 -1.68 -37.90 19.60
C ARG A 136 -1.31 -36.47 19.99
N TRP A 137 -1.99 -35.46 19.45
CA TRP A 137 -1.63 -34.05 19.62
C TRP A 137 -1.52 -33.63 21.09
N ALA A 138 -2.49 -34.02 21.93
CA ALA A 138 -2.52 -33.64 23.34
C ALA A 138 -1.45 -34.33 24.21
N ALA A 139 -0.92 -35.46 23.77
CA ALA A 139 0.12 -36.21 24.49
C ALA A 139 1.53 -35.73 24.14
N GLU A 140 1.70 -35.08 22.97
CA GLU A 140 2.99 -34.78 22.35
C GLU A 140 3.26 -33.26 22.26
N LEU A 141 2.37 -32.42 22.82
CA LEU A 141 2.60 -30.99 23.09
C LEU A 141 2.75 -30.82 24.62
N PRO A 142 3.94 -31.04 25.18
CA PRO A 142 4.16 -30.90 26.62
C PRO A 142 3.75 -29.49 27.09
N GLU A 143 3.15 -29.37 28.28
CA GLU A 143 2.87 -28.08 28.93
C GLU A 143 4.09 -27.13 28.98
N GLN A 144 5.29 -27.69 28.86
CA GLN A 144 6.59 -27.03 28.97
C GLN A 144 7.09 -26.38 27.66
N VAL A 145 6.47 -26.66 26.50
CA VAL A 145 6.83 -26.00 25.24
C VAL A 145 6.16 -24.63 25.18
N ASP A 146 6.95 -23.58 25.37
CA ASP A 146 6.53 -22.19 25.19
C ASP A 146 6.83 -21.68 23.77
N ALA A 147 6.32 -20.49 23.45
CA ALA A 147 6.48 -19.90 22.12
C ALA A 147 7.96 -19.65 21.76
N ALA A 148 8.84 -19.44 22.74
CA ALA A 148 10.26 -19.20 22.49
C ALA A 148 10.99 -20.50 22.17
N ALA A 149 10.72 -21.56 22.93
CA ALA A 149 11.25 -22.90 22.66
C ALA A 149 10.79 -23.43 21.29
N LEU A 150 9.53 -23.16 20.90
CA LEU A 150 9.02 -23.55 19.59
C LEU A 150 9.70 -22.78 18.45
N LEU A 151 9.90 -21.47 18.60
CA LEU A 151 10.59 -20.67 17.58
C LEU A 151 12.03 -21.13 17.39
N SER A 152 12.77 -21.35 18.49
CA SER A 152 14.17 -21.80 18.44
C SER A 152 14.37 -23.23 17.96
N ALA A 153 13.31 -24.06 18.00
CA ALA A 153 13.32 -25.41 17.43
C ALA A 153 13.04 -25.43 15.92
N THR A 154 12.81 -24.27 15.28
CA THR A 154 12.48 -24.16 13.86
C THR A 154 13.47 -23.26 13.12
N ASP A 155 13.55 -23.36 11.80
CA ASP A 155 14.44 -22.53 10.96
C ASP A 155 14.03 -21.03 10.87
N ALA A 156 13.16 -20.55 11.76
CA ALA A 156 12.62 -19.18 11.78
C ALA A 156 13.57 -18.13 12.43
N ASP A 157 14.72 -18.56 12.96
CA ASP A 157 15.40 -17.87 14.08
C ASP A 157 16.26 -16.64 13.71
N ARG A 158 16.83 -16.56 12.51
CA ARG A 158 17.96 -15.62 12.27
C ARG A 158 17.61 -14.13 12.24
N VAL A 159 16.37 -13.75 11.90
CA VAL A 159 15.94 -12.33 11.81
C VAL A 159 15.15 -11.90 13.05
N ILE A 160 14.50 -12.86 13.72
CA ILE A 160 13.62 -12.62 14.86
C ILE A 160 14.43 -12.43 16.15
N GLU A 161 15.53 -13.16 16.33
CA GLU A 161 16.35 -13.07 17.55
C GLU A 161 17.07 -11.73 17.74
N GLN A 162 17.31 -10.99 16.66
CA GLN A 162 18.02 -9.70 16.69
C GLN A 162 17.10 -8.53 17.07
N ASN A 163 15.80 -8.77 17.28
CA ASN A 163 14.80 -7.73 17.42
C ASN A 163 13.76 -8.08 18.50
N ALA A 164 13.86 -7.46 19.67
CA ALA A 164 13.03 -7.78 20.83
C ALA A 164 11.52 -7.57 20.58
N GLU A 165 11.13 -6.63 19.72
CA GLU A 165 9.72 -6.29 19.46
C GLU A 165 9.11 -7.22 18.40
N LEU A 166 9.84 -7.51 17.32
CA LEU A 166 9.44 -8.57 16.36
C LEU A 166 9.42 -9.94 17.04
N LYS A 167 10.38 -10.21 17.93
CA LYS A 167 10.37 -11.39 18.78
C LYS A 167 9.14 -11.39 19.68
N ALA A 168 8.78 -10.28 20.33
CA ALA A 168 7.58 -10.18 21.17
C ALA A 168 6.28 -10.39 20.37
N LEU A 169 6.15 -9.81 19.18
CA LEU A 169 4.99 -10.00 18.31
C LEU A 169 4.86 -11.45 17.84
N THR A 170 5.93 -12.04 17.32
CA THR A 170 5.92 -13.45 16.91
C THR A 170 5.67 -14.35 18.11
N LEU A 171 6.28 -14.09 19.27
CA LEU A 171 6.02 -14.84 20.50
C LEU A 171 4.57 -14.72 20.98
N ALA A 172 3.96 -13.54 20.87
CA ALA A 172 2.57 -13.32 21.26
C ALA A 172 1.60 -14.09 20.35
N VAL A 173 1.81 -14.01 19.03
CA VAL A 173 0.99 -14.72 18.04
C VAL A 173 1.19 -16.23 18.14
N THR A 174 2.44 -16.70 18.21
CA THR A 174 2.75 -18.12 18.44
C THR A 174 2.20 -18.59 19.78
N GLY A 175 2.27 -17.76 20.83
CA GLY A 175 1.69 -18.04 22.14
C GLY A 175 0.17 -18.18 22.10
N ALA A 176 -0.53 -17.35 21.31
CA ALA A 176 -1.96 -17.46 21.09
C ALA A 176 -2.33 -18.76 20.37
N ASP A 177 -1.59 -19.13 19.31
CA ASP A 177 -1.83 -20.40 18.60
C ASP A 177 -1.56 -21.61 19.50
N LEU A 178 -0.52 -21.55 20.33
CA LEU A 178 -0.24 -22.58 21.32
C LEU A 178 -1.34 -22.68 22.37
N ALA A 179 -1.92 -21.56 22.80
CA ALA A 179 -3.07 -21.57 23.71
C ALA A 179 -4.28 -22.26 23.08
N LEU A 180 -4.56 -22.01 21.79
CA LEU A 180 -5.59 -22.72 21.03
C LEU A 180 -5.31 -24.23 20.95
N CYS A 181 -4.06 -24.62 20.67
CA CYS A 181 -3.62 -26.01 20.66
C CYS A 181 -3.79 -26.71 22.02
N ARG A 182 -3.51 -26.03 23.13
CA ARG A 182 -3.70 -26.59 24.48
C ARG A 182 -5.18 -26.76 24.82
N GLY A 183 -6.03 -25.88 24.29
CA GLY A 183 -7.48 -26.00 24.41
C GLY A 183 -8.10 -27.07 23.50
N TYR A 184 -7.36 -27.55 22.49
CA TYR A 184 -7.86 -28.56 21.56
C TYR A 184 -8.13 -29.90 22.27
N ARG A 185 -9.31 -30.47 22.01
CA ARG A 185 -9.66 -31.82 22.44
C ARG A 185 -10.04 -32.65 21.23
N TYR A 186 -9.28 -33.71 21.01
CA TYR A 186 -9.56 -34.66 19.95
C TYR A 186 -10.96 -35.26 20.12
N ARG A 187 -11.80 -35.11 19.08
CA ARG A 187 -13.12 -35.74 18.98
C ARG A 187 -13.01 -36.96 18.07
N PRO A 188 -13.15 -38.19 18.59
CA PRO A 188 -13.06 -39.40 17.79
C PRO A 188 -13.91 -39.31 16.52
N GLY A 189 -13.27 -39.54 15.38
CA GLY A 189 -13.92 -39.58 14.08
C GLY A 189 -12.90 -39.61 12.96
N GLN A 190 -13.32 -40.11 11.81
CA GLN A 190 -12.47 -40.20 10.63
C GLN A 190 -12.71 -39.00 9.71
N LEU A 191 -11.73 -38.71 8.86
CA LEU A 191 -11.95 -37.86 7.70
C LEU A 191 -13.07 -38.46 6.84
N PRO A 192 -13.86 -37.62 6.16
CA PRO A 192 -14.83 -38.12 5.20
C PRO A 192 -14.15 -39.06 4.18
N PRO A 193 -14.78 -40.19 3.80
CA PRO A 193 -14.16 -41.21 2.96
C PRO A 193 -13.73 -40.71 1.58
N GLU A 194 -14.30 -39.60 1.11
CA GLU A 194 -13.90 -38.91 -0.12
C GLU A 194 -12.57 -38.15 -0.02
N VAL A 195 -12.08 -37.84 1.19
CA VAL A 195 -10.82 -37.09 1.40
C VAL A 195 -9.65 -38.06 1.41
N ARG A 196 -8.77 -37.98 0.41
CA ARG A 196 -7.50 -38.74 0.39
C ARG A 196 -6.47 -38.11 1.33
N LEU A 197 -5.90 -38.88 2.24
CA LEU A 197 -4.92 -38.41 3.20
C LEU A 197 -3.50 -38.86 2.82
N HIS A 198 -2.56 -37.92 2.74
CA HIS A 198 -1.13 -38.21 2.54
C HIS A 198 -0.29 -37.38 3.52
N ALA A 199 0.35 -38.02 4.49
CA ALA A 199 1.14 -37.31 5.49
C ALA A 199 2.61 -37.16 5.06
N VAL A 200 3.23 -36.01 5.35
CA VAL A 200 4.63 -35.72 4.98
C VAL A 200 5.42 -35.11 6.13
N VAL A 201 6.72 -35.38 6.20
CA VAL A 201 7.64 -34.78 7.18
C VAL A 201 9.03 -34.55 6.58
N GLY A 202 9.73 -33.53 7.08
CA GLY A 202 11.13 -33.29 6.73
C GLY A 202 12.07 -34.29 7.40
N ALA A 203 13.09 -34.74 6.69
CA ALA A 203 14.08 -35.69 7.20
C ALA A 203 14.89 -35.13 8.38
N GLY A 204 15.00 -33.81 8.48
CA GLY A 204 15.65 -33.09 9.58
C GLY A 204 14.68 -32.43 10.56
N ASP A 205 13.41 -32.85 10.58
CA ASP A 205 12.41 -32.29 11.49
C ASP A 205 12.74 -32.66 12.96
N PRO A 206 12.95 -31.67 13.85
CA PRO A 206 13.31 -31.93 15.24
C PRO A 206 12.09 -32.26 16.12
N LEU A 207 10.86 -32.10 15.63
CA LEU A 207 9.62 -32.24 16.40
C LEU A 207 8.80 -33.48 16.03
N VAL A 208 8.93 -33.97 14.78
CA VAL A 208 8.16 -35.12 14.29
C VAL A 208 9.07 -36.06 13.52
N ALA A 209 9.12 -37.34 13.90
CA ALA A 209 9.91 -38.34 13.18
C ALA A 209 9.08 -39.02 12.08
N GLY A 210 9.74 -39.49 11.01
CA GLY A 210 9.11 -40.25 9.92
C GLY A 210 8.13 -41.34 10.36
N PRO A 211 8.51 -42.23 11.30
CA PRO A 211 7.62 -43.28 11.81
C PRO A 211 6.34 -42.77 12.50
N ASP A 212 6.34 -41.56 13.07
CA ASP A 212 5.17 -41.01 13.76
C ASP A 212 4.00 -40.74 12.80
N LEU A 213 4.29 -40.55 11.51
CA LEU A 213 3.26 -40.34 10.50
C LEU A 213 2.30 -41.52 10.35
N ALA A 214 2.69 -42.73 10.75
CA ALA A 214 1.82 -43.91 10.71
C ALA A 214 0.53 -43.72 11.54
N ALA A 215 0.56 -42.88 12.57
CA ALA A 215 -0.60 -42.57 13.40
C ALA A 215 -1.74 -41.88 12.61
N TRP A 216 -1.44 -41.21 11.50
CA TRP A 216 -2.47 -40.61 10.64
C TRP A 216 -3.40 -41.67 10.01
N GLY A 217 -2.98 -42.93 9.94
CA GLY A 217 -3.82 -44.06 9.52
C GLY A 217 -5.07 -44.25 10.38
N ALA A 218 -5.05 -43.86 11.66
CA ALA A 218 -6.19 -44.04 12.56
C ALA A 218 -7.36 -43.07 12.30
N VAL A 219 -7.11 -41.98 11.57
CA VAL A 219 -8.11 -40.93 11.31
C VAL A 219 -8.62 -40.94 9.87
N SER A 220 -8.35 -42.00 9.11
CA SER A 220 -8.80 -42.20 7.73
C SER A 220 -9.31 -43.62 7.55
N GLU A 221 -10.43 -43.79 6.86
CA GLU A 221 -10.91 -45.11 6.43
C GLU A 221 -10.10 -45.66 5.24
N ARG A 222 -9.51 -44.77 4.44
CA ARG A 222 -8.64 -45.12 3.32
C ARG A 222 -7.20 -45.31 3.78
N PRO A 223 -6.43 -46.21 3.14
CA PRO A 223 -5.00 -46.32 3.39
C PRO A 223 -4.30 -44.97 3.26
N VAL A 224 -3.51 -44.61 4.27
CA VAL A 224 -2.77 -43.34 4.33
C VAL A 224 -1.35 -43.56 3.84
N ALA A 225 -0.95 -42.82 2.81
CA ALA A 225 0.44 -42.79 2.38
C ALA A 225 1.24 -41.82 3.26
N THR A 226 2.50 -42.17 3.53
CA THR A 226 3.42 -41.36 4.32
C THR A 226 4.71 -41.14 3.54
N THR A 227 5.28 -39.94 3.58
CA THR A 227 6.53 -39.63 2.87
C THR A 227 7.47 -38.80 3.75
N VAL A 228 8.76 -39.15 3.70
CA VAL A 228 9.83 -38.34 4.27
C VAL A 228 10.54 -37.63 3.12
N VAL A 229 10.68 -36.31 3.20
CA VAL A 229 11.32 -35.46 2.17
C VAL A 229 12.55 -34.74 2.75
N ALA A 230 13.42 -34.17 1.92
CA ALA A 230 14.48 -33.31 2.43
C ALA A 230 13.88 -32.01 3.00
N GLY A 231 14.47 -31.50 4.09
CA GLY A 231 14.02 -30.28 4.78
C GLY A 231 13.93 -30.46 6.30
N GLY A 232 13.72 -29.35 7.00
CA GLY A 232 13.46 -29.29 8.44
C GLY A 232 11.96 -29.32 8.75
N HIS A 233 11.55 -28.63 9.83
CA HIS A 233 10.14 -28.56 10.26
C HIS A 233 9.25 -27.75 9.31
N LEU A 234 9.80 -26.74 8.62
CA LEU A 234 9.04 -25.80 7.81
C LEU A 234 9.15 -26.10 6.31
N LEU A 235 8.30 -27.00 5.82
CA LEU A 235 8.33 -27.47 4.43
C LEU A 235 7.76 -26.48 3.38
N ALA A 236 7.15 -25.36 3.81
CA ALA A 236 6.70 -24.29 2.91
C ALA A 236 7.84 -23.58 2.16
N VAL A 237 9.08 -23.69 2.65
CA VAL A 237 10.29 -23.28 1.91
C VAL A 237 10.91 -24.52 1.28
N PRO A 238 10.79 -24.72 -0.04
CA PRO A 238 11.19 -25.96 -0.69
C PRO A 238 12.72 -26.10 -0.73
N THR A 239 13.22 -27.22 -0.20
CA THR A 239 14.60 -27.72 -0.39
C THR A 239 14.55 -28.93 -1.29
N GLU A 240 15.43 -29.06 -2.29
CA GLU A 240 15.38 -30.23 -3.19
C GLU A 240 16.09 -31.47 -2.59
N PRO A 241 15.44 -32.65 -2.55
CA PRO A 241 14.05 -32.95 -2.95
C PRO A 241 13.02 -32.63 -1.84
N GLY A 242 12.06 -31.73 -2.12
CA GLY A 242 11.12 -31.17 -1.14
C GLY A 242 9.68 -31.63 -1.33
N PRO A 243 8.65 -30.97 -0.74
CA PRO A 243 7.26 -31.43 -0.84
C PRO A 243 6.63 -31.22 -2.23
N VAL A 244 7.29 -30.50 -3.14
CA VAL A 244 6.75 -30.10 -4.45
C VAL A 244 6.35 -31.30 -5.30
N ALA A 245 7.24 -32.28 -5.48
CA ALA A 245 6.98 -33.47 -6.29
C ALA A 245 5.84 -34.31 -5.72
N LEU A 246 5.77 -34.39 -4.38
CA LEU A 246 4.70 -35.08 -3.67
C LEU A 246 3.34 -34.38 -3.93
N LEU A 247 3.27 -33.06 -3.73
CA LEU A 247 2.02 -32.30 -3.88
C LEU A 247 1.47 -32.39 -5.31
N ARG A 248 2.34 -32.36 -6.32
CA ARG A 248 1.97 -32.61 -7.72
C ARG A 248 1.37 -34.01 -7.90
N SER A 249 2.06 -35.05 -7.41
CA SER A 249 1.60 -36.44 -7.51
C SER A 249 0.24 -36.67 -6.82
N VAL A 250 0.05 -36.11 -5.62
CA VAL A 250 -1.22 -36.22 -4.88
C VAL A 250 -2.35 -35.50 -5.62
N ALA A 251 -2.10 -34.31 -6.15
CA ALA A 251 -3.08 -33.55 -6.91
C ALA A 251 -3.49 -34.26 -8.21
N ASP A 252 -2.52 -34.82 -8.94
CA ASP A 252 -2.77 -35.57 -10.18
C ASP A 252 -3.61 -36.82 -9.91
N ALA A 253 -3.28 -37.57 -8.85
CA ALA A 253 -4.05 -38.73 -8.44
C ALA A 253 -5.49 -38.38 -8.03
N ALA A 254 -5.69 -37.22 -7.39
CA ALA A 254 -7.02 -36.74 -7.00
C ALA A 254 -7.86 -36.24 -8.20
N ASN A 255 -7.21 -35.75 -9.25
CA ASN A 255 -7.87 -35.31 -10.49
C ASN A 255 -8.27 -36.47 -11.41
N ALA A 256 -7.58 -37.62 -11.32
CA ALA A 256 -7.89 -38.80 -12.12
C ALA A 256 -9.17 -39.55 -11.68
N GLU A 257 -9.68 -39.30 -10.47
CA GLU A 257 -10.94 -39.90 -10.00
C GLU A 257 -12.18 -39.11 -10.48
N PRO A 258 -13.25 -39.80 -10.93
CA PRO A 258 -14.50 -39.15 -11.31
C PRO A 258 -15.14 -38.47 -10.08
N ALA A 259 -15.64 -37.24 -10.28
CA ALA A 259 -16.32 -36.48 -9.23
C ALA A 259 -17.58 -37.22 -8.74
N HIS A 260 -17.82 -37.26 -7.42
CA HIS A 260 -19.05 -37.82 -6.87
C HIS A 260 -20.28 -37.02 -7.35
N PRO A 261 -21.40 -37.68 -7.70
CA PRO A 261 -22.56 -37.00 -8.26
C PRO A 261 -23.27 -36.13 -7.20
N VAL A 262 -23.32 -34.82 -7.43
CA VAL A 262 -24.15 -33.88 -6.67
C VAL A 262 -25.47 -33.68 -7.40
N ARG A 263 -26.61 -33.94 -6.73
CA ARG A 263 -27.94 -33.66 -7.26
C ARG A 263 -28.13 -32.14 -7.37
N THR A 264 -28.24 -31.63 -8.59
CA THR A 264 -28.44 -30.21 -8.87
C THR A 264 -29.93 -29.84 -8.85
N ALA A 265 -30.28 -28.75 -8.16
CA ALA A 265 -31.51 -27.99 -8.38
C ALA A 265 -31.17 -26.83 -9.31
N SER A 266 -31.99 -26.63 -10.34
CA SER A 266 -31.81 -25.66 -11.41
C SER A 266 -32.24 -24.25 -11.03
N VAL A 267 -31.46 -23.25 -11.45
CA VAL A 267 -31.84 -21.82 -11.49
C VAL A 267 -31.62 -21.32 -12.93
N PRO A 268 -32.52 -20.50 -13.50
CA PRO A 268 -32.47 -20.15 -14.91
C PRO A 268 -31.48 -19.01 -15.20
N THR A 269 -30.75 -19.14 -16.30
CA THR A 269 -29.84 -18.14 -16.87
C THR A 269 -30.60 -17.06 -17.65
N ARG A 270 -30.11 -15.82 -17.59
CA ARG A 270 -30.54 -14.70 -18.45
C ARG A 270 -29.42 -14.41 -19.47
N PRO A 271 -29.70 -14.03 -20.73
CA PRO A 271 -28.68 -13.94 -21.75
C PRO A 271 -27.86 -12.66 -21.65
N GLU A 272 -26.56 -12.83 -21.87
CA GLU A 272 -25.52 -11.81 -21.97
C GLU A 272 -25.50 -11.27 -23.42
N GLN A 273 -25.57 -9.94 -23.58
CA GLN A 273 -25.27 -9.26 -24.84
C GLN A 273 -24.06 -8.35 -24.59
N ALA A 274 -23.00 -8.58 -25.34
CA ALA A 274 -21.85 -7.70 -25.43
C ALA A 274 -22.11 -6.56 -26.43
N PRO A 275 -21.49 -5.39 -26.27
CA PRO A 275 -21.20 -4.53 -27.40
C PRO A 275 -19.69 -4.44 -27.65
N ASP A 276 -19.33 -4.60 -28.92
CA ASP A 276 -18.04 -4.21 -29.50
C ASP A 276 -18.11 -2.70 -29.89
N PRO A 277 -16.96 -2.03 -30.13
CA PRO A 277 -16.82 -0.58 -30.12
C PRO A 277 -17.05 0.05 -31.51
N ASP A 278 -17.48 1.31 -31.54
CA ASP A 278 -17.08 2.25 -32.59
C ASP A 278 -17.15 3.71 -32.08
N PRO A 279 -16.30 4.62 -32.58
CA PRO A 279 -16.13 5.98 -32.11
C PRO A 279 -17.03 6.93 -32.89
N ASP A 280 -17.71 7.82 -32.18
CA ASP A 280 -18.01 9.17 -32.68
C ASP A 280 -18.35 10.07 -31.48
N LEU A 281 -17.78 11.28 -31.50
CA LEU A 281 -18.02 12.33 -30.53
C LEU A 281 -19.45 12.87 -30.71
N ASP A 282 -20.31 12.67 -29.72
CA ASP A 282 -21.65 13.27 -29.67
C ASP A 282 -21.55 14.72 -29.10
N PRO A 283 -22.12 15.76 -29.74
CA PRO A 283 -21.89 17.16 -29.37
C PRO A 283 -22.83 17.73 -28.29
N ASP A 284 -23.74 16.94 -27.70
CA ASP A 284 -24.72 17.44 -26.73
C ASP A 284 -24.47 16.89 -25.30
N LEU A 285 -23.49 17.45 -24.59
CA LEU A 285 -23.27 17.17 -23.16
C LEU A 285 -24.12 18.11 -22.28
N ASP A 286 -25.02 17.51 -21.50
CA ASP A 286 -25.72 18.14 -20.37
C ASP A 286 -24.69 18.55 -19.28
N PRO A 287 -24.53 19.85 -18.98
CA PRO A 287 -23.47 20.33 -18.09
C PRO A 287 -23.59 19.87 -16.63
N ASP A 288 -24.74 19.30 -16.22
CA ASP A 288 -24.97 18.81 -14.85
C ASP A 288 -24.87 17.29 -14.69
N ARG A 289 -24.82 16.50 -15.77
CA ARG A 289 -24.83 15.02 -15.68
C ARG A 289 -23.46 14.33 -15.80
N ASP A 290 -22.46 14.98 -16.39
CA ASP A 290 -21.15 14.36 -16.71
C ASP A 290 -19.92 15.14 -16.19
N LEU A 291 -20.00 15.77 -15.01
CA LEU A 291 -18.81 16.39 -14.41
C LEU A 291 -17.85 15.31 -13.87
N ASP A 292 -16.84 14.95 -14.65
CA ASP A 292 -15.71 14.11 -14.20
C ASP A 292 -14.40 14.93 -14.18
N LEU A 293 -14.02 15.40 -12.99
CA LEU A 293 -12.73 16.07 -12.77
C LEU A 293 -11.61 15.08 -12.45
N THR A 294 -11.88 13.77 -12.44
CA THR A 294 -10.85 12.74 -12.26
C THR A 294 -10.13 12.38 -13.57
N ASP A 295 -10.66 12.80 -14.72
CA ASP A 295 -9.96 12.72 -16.00
C ASP A 295 -8.75 13.67 -16.02
N THR A 296 -7.55 13.10 -15.93
CA THR A 296 -6.30 13.88 -16.01
C THR A 296 -6.09 14.64 -17.32
N THR A 297 -6.77 14.27 -18.41
CA THR A 297 -6.68 15.01 -19.67
C THR A 297 -7.36 16.38 -19.58
N PHE A 298 -8.37 16.53 -18.70
CA PHE A 298 -8.98 17.81 -18.34
C PHE A 298 -7.91 18.81 -17.89
N TRP A 299 -7.06 18.39 -16.94
CA TRP A 299 -6.08 19.23 -16.28
C TRP A 299 -4.84 19.51 -17.12
N ALA A 300 -4.51 18.60 -18.04
CA ALA A 300 -3.42 18.78 -19.00
C ALA A 300 -3.80 19.70 -20.18
N GLY A 301 -5.08 20.03 -20.33
CA GLY A 301 -5.63 20.83 -21.42
C GLY A 301 -5.23 22.32 -21.34
N PRO A 302 -5.03 22.99 -22.49
CA PRO A 302 -4.68 24.42 -22.51
C PRO A 302 -5.83 25.34 -22.08
N ASP A 303 -7.06 24.84 -22.03
CA ASP A 303 -8.30 25.55 -21.71
C ASP A 303 -8.81 25.29 -20.29
N VAL A 304 -8.02 24.62 -19.45
CA VAL A 304 -8.38 24.23 -18.08
C VAL A 304 -8.91 25.40 -17.24
N ALA A 305 -8.31 26.58 -17.33
CA ALA A 305 -8.74 27.78 -16.60
C ALA A 305 -10.16 28.20 -17.01
N ALA A 306 -10.41 28.36 -18.30
CA ALA A 306 -11.72 28.76 -18.83
C ALA A 306 -12.80 27.72 -18.50
N ARG A 307 -12.47 26.42 -18.57
CA ARG A 307 -13.39 25.33 -18.19
C ARG A 307 -13.72 25.40 -16.71
N ILE A 308 -12.73 25.57 -15.83
CA ILE A 308 -12.95 25.71 -14.39
C ILE A 308 -13.77 26.97 -14.06
N ASP A 309 -13.53 28.09 -14.74
CA ASP A 309 -14.30 29.32 -14.56
C ASP A 309 -15.77 29.13 -14.96
N ALA A 310 -16.03 28.46 -16.09
CA ALA A 310 -17.38 28.11 -16.50
C ALA A 310 -18.08 27.20 -15.47
N LEU A 311 -17.37 26.20 -14.95
CA LEU A 311 -17.87 25.33 -13.89
C LEU A 311 -18.17 26.11 -12.60
N ARG A 312 -17.27 27.01 -12.19
CA ARG A 312 -17.44 27.86 -10.99
C ARG A 312 -18.61 28.83 -11.13
N ALA A 313 -18.81 29.39 -12.33
CA ALA A 313 -19.93 30.28 -12.64
C ALA A 313 -21.29 29.54 -12.63
N ALA A 314 -21.32 28.29 -13.08
CA ALA A 314 -22.51 27.42 -12.96
C ALA A 314 -22.78 27.02 -11.49
N GLY A 315 -21.74 26.89 -10.69
CA GLY A 315 -21.84 26.72 -9.24
C GLY A 315 -20.48 26.45 -8.60
N PRO A 316 -20.09 27.13 -7.50
CA PRO A 316 -18.78 26.95 -6.88
C PRO A 316 -18.65 25.65 -6.07
N VAL A 317 -19.79 25.00 -5.76
CA VAL A 317 -19.89 23.70 -5.10
C VAL A 317 -20.87 22.85 -5.92
N ARG A 318 -20.42 21.75 -6.51
CA ARG A 318 -21.22 20.94 -7.45
C ARG A 318 -21.17 19.47 -7.08
N ARG A 319 -22.20 18.71 -7.47
CA ARG A 319 -22.19 17.25 -7.31
C ARG A 319 -21.49 16.62 -8.50
N MET A 320 -20.65 15.63 -8.24
CA MET A 320 -20.07 14.74 -9.24
C MET A 320 -20.20 13.29 -8.78
N THR A 321 -19.94 12.34 -9.69
CA THR A 321 -19.81 10.93 -9.33
C THR A 321 -18.40 10.47 -9.67
N VAL A 322 -17.67 9.96 -8.68
CA VAL A 322 -16.29 9.51 -8.86
C VAL A 322 -16.24 7.98 -8.85
N ALA A 323 -15.57 7.39 -9.83
CA ALA A 323 -15.36 5.95 -9.88
C ALA A 323 -14.64 5.46 -8.61
N GLY A 324 -15.20 4.45 -7.93
CA GLY A 324 -14.67 3.89 -6.69
C GLY A 324 -15.05 4.64 -5.41
N ASP A 325 -15.31 5.96 -5.49
CA ASP A 325 -15.69 6.78 -4.34
C ASP A 325 -17.20 7.04 -4.22
N GLY A 326 -17.93 7.02 -5.34
CA GLY A 326 -19.36 7.32 -5.40
C GLY A 326 -19.69 8.82 -5.51
N PRO A 327 -20.93 9.22 -5.16
CA PRO A 327 -21.36 10.62 -5.18
C PRO A 327 -20.45 11.48 -4.29
N THR A 328 -19.92 12.56 -4.86
CA THR A 328 -18.94 13.43 -4.21
C THR A 328 -19.24 14.90 -4.52
N TRP A 329 -19.07 15.79 -3.56
CA TRP A 329 -19.18 17.24 -3.74
C TRP A 329 -17.84 17.85 -4.18
N ALA A 330 -17.82 18.44 -5.37
CA ALA A 330 -16.71 19.22 -5.92
C ALA A 330 -16.72 20.65 -5.39
N VAL A 331 -15.61 21.12 -4.82
CA VAL A 331 -15.43 22.52 -4.39
C VAL A 331 -14.41 23.21 -5.29
N LEU A 332 -14.83 24.28 -5.96
CA LEU A 332 -14.08 24.94 -7.05
C LEU A 332 -13.66 26.38 -6.74
N SER A 333 -14.33 27.05 -5.79
CA SER A 333 -13.97 28.42 -5.38
C SER A 333 -13.02 28.43 -4.19
N TYR A 334 -12.17 29.44 -4.12
CA TYR A 334 -11.24 29.66 -3.01
C TYR A 334 -11.93 29.77 -1.66
N GLN A 335 -13.01 30.56 -1.56
CA GLN A 335 -13.71 30.81 -0.29
C GLN A 335 -14.23 29.50 0.33
N HIS A 336 -14.94 28.68 -0.44
CA HIS A 336 -15.47 27.41 0.04
C HIS A 336 -14.36 26.38 0.29
N ALA A 337 -13.29 26.38 -0.52
CA ALA A 337 -12.12 25.55 -0.30
C ALA A 337 -11.47 25.86 1.06
N ALA A 338 -11.22 27.13 1.35
CA ALA A 338 -10.67 27.57 2.64
C ALA A 338 -11.59 27.23 3.82
N GLN A 339 -12.92 27.33 3.64
CA GLN A 339 -13.89 26.91 4.66
C GLN A 339 -13.78 25.40 4.94
N VAL A 340 -13.81 24.56 3.90
CA VAL A 340 -13.73 23.10 4.05
C VAL A 340 -12.40 22.66 4.67
N LEU A 341 -11.28 23.24 4.23
CA LEU A 341 -9.96 22.90 4.76
C LEU A 341 -9.75 23.42 6.19
N GLY A 342 -10.39 24.53 6.57
CA GLY A 342 -10.29 25.15 7.88
C GLY A 342 -11.16 24.49 8.96
N ASP A 343 -12.27 23.86 8.57
CA ASP A 343 -13.31 23.35 9.46
C ASP A 343 -13.25 21.82 9.59
N ALA A 344 -12.24 21.33 10.30
CA ALA A 344 -12.05 19.89 10.55
C ALA A 344 -13.13 19.27 11.46
N GLU A 345 -13.95 20.08 12.13
CA GLU A 345 -15.08 19.58 12.92
C GLU A 345 -16.22 19.11 12.02
N ASN A 346 -16.47 19.84 10.93
CA ASN A 346 -17.51 19.49 9.96
C ASN A 346 -16.97 18.61 8.82
N PHE A 347 -15.71 18.79 8.43
CA PHE A 347 -15.09 18.11 7.29
C PHE A 347 -13.89 17.30 7.77
N SER A 348 -14.14 16.04 8.11
CA SER A 348 -13.19 15.10 8.70
C SER A 348 -12.22 14.53 7.67
N SER A 349 -10.99 14.25 8.11
CA SER A 349 -9.97 13.52 7.34
C SER A 349 -9.97 12.01 7.62
N LEU A 350 -10.77 11.50 8.57
CA LEU A 350 -10.80 10.07 8.95
C LEU A 350 -11.20 9.16 7.77
N GLY A 351 -12.10 9.64 6.91
CA GLY A 351 -12.51 8.93 5.69
C GLY A 351 -11.46 8.92 4.57
N GLY A 352 -10.27 9.49 4.82
CA GLY A 352 -9.20 9.67 3.85
C GLY A 352 -9.14 11.09 3.27
N SER A 353 -7.97 11.41 2.72
CA SER A 353 -7.68 12.74 2.16
C SER A 353 -7.49 12.76 0.64
N LEU A 354 -7.65 11.61 -0.03
CA LEU A 354 -7.43 11.44 -1.47
C LEU A 354 -8.57 10.62 -2.09
N LEU A 355 -8.83 10.85 -3.37
CA LEU A 355 -9.83 10.09 -4.15
C LEU A 355 -9.18 8.81 -4.67
N GLY A 356 -9.96 7.75 -4.84
CA GLY A 356 -9.56 6.49 -5.47
C GLY A 356 -8.60 5.64 -4.64
N THR A 357 -8.38 5.97 -3.36
CA THR A 357 -7.45 5.26 -2.48
C THR A 357 -8.11 4.22 -1.57
N SER A 358 -9.44 4.19 -1.50
CA SER A 358 -10.18 3.21 -0.70
C SER A 358 -11.53 2.86 -1.32
N PRO A 359 -12.00 1.61 -1.21
CA PRO A 359 -13.35 1.25 -1.65
C PRO A 359 -14.41 2.12 -0.99
N ALA A 360 -15.49 2.43 -1.72
CA ALA A 360 -16.62 3.16 -1.17
C ALA A 360 -17.14 2.52 0.13
N GLY A 361 -17.24 3.33 1.19
CA GLY A 361 -17.73 2.89 2.51
C GLY A 361 -16.67 2.25 3.41
N THR A 362 -15.43 2.06 2.94
CA THR A 362 -14.34 1.49 3.75
C THR A 362 -13.34 2.58 4.14
N PRO A 363 -12.99 2.73 5.44
CA PRO A 363 -11.93 3.65 5.86
C PRO A 363 -10.56 3.27 5.26
N PRO A 364 -9.70 4.25 4.94
CA PRO A 364 -8.36 3.96 4.44
C PRO A 364 -7.48 3.30 5.50
N ALA A 365 -6.46 2.58 5.04
CA ALA A 365 -5.39 2.12 5.91
C ALA A 365 -4.74 3.31 6.64
N GLY A 366 -4.60 3.21 7.96
CA GLY A 366 -4.12 4.32 8.80
C GLY A 366 -5.20 5.33 9.22
N SER A 367 -6.48 5.12 8.87
CA SER A 367 -7.59 5.90 9.45
C SER A 367 -7.52 5.91 10.97
N GLY A 368 -7.47 7.11 11.55
CA GLY A 368 -7.37 7.30 13.00
C GLY A 368 -5.96 7.18 13.59
N THR A 369 -4.93 6.83 12.79
CA THR A 369 -3.55 6.69 13.29
C THR A 369 -2.48 7.41 12.46
N MET A 370 -2.67 7.51 11.14
CA MET A 370 -1.83 8.32 10.27
C MET A 370 -2.25 9.79 10.40
N MET A 371 -1.29 10.70 10.57
CA MET A 371 -1.55 12.13 10.73
C MET A 371 -2.44 12.69 9.61
N ALA A 372 -2.25 12.27 8.36
CA ALA A 372 -3.08 12.72 7.25
C ALA A 372 -4.57 12.27 7.34
N PHE A 373 -4.86 11.20 8.11
CA PHE A 373 -6.18 10.60 8.27
C PHE A 373 -6.65 10.64 9.73
N THR A 374 -6.31 11.71 10.45
CA THR A 374 -6.77 11.96 11.83
C THR A 374 -7.29 13.38 11.94
N ASP A 375 -8.23 13.61 12.84
CA ASP A 375 -8.69 14.96 13.18
C ASP A 375 -8.16 15.39 14.55
N PRO A 376 -8.16 16.71 14.87
CA PRO A 376 -7.89 17.15 16.23
C PRO A 376 -8.88 16.54 17.24
N PRO A 377 -8.44 16.18 18.47
CA PRO A 377 -7.11 16.42 19.05
C PRO A 377 -6.03 15.40 18.66
N VAL A 378 -6.39 14.20 18.20
CA VAL A 378 -5.44 13.11 17.88
C VAL A 378 -4.38 13.57 16.87
N HIS A 379 -4.81 14.28 15.83
CA HIS A 379 -3.92 14.88 14.84
C HIS A 379 -2.81 15.73 15.48
N ARG A 380 -3.13 16.55 16.50
CA ARG A 380 -2.14 17.41 17.18
C ARG A 380 -1.15 16.58 17.98
N THR A 381 -1.59 15.50 18.60
CA THR A 381 -0.71 14.59 19.36
C THR A 381 0.38 14.02 18.46
N ILE A 382 0.04 13.62 17.24
CA ILE A 382 1.02 13.08 16.28
C ILE A 382 1.87 14.20 15.65
N ARG A 383 1.25 15.34 15.31
CA ARG A 383 1.92 16.43 14.59
C ARG A 383 2.89 17.26 15.43
N ASN A 384 2.54 17.54 16.69
CA ASN A 384 3.30 18.48 17.52
C ASN A 384 4.76 18.05 17.74
N PRO A 385 5.08 16.77 18.02
CA PRO A 385 6.47 16.31 18.15
C PRO A 385 7.29 16.49 16.88
N LEU A 386 6.65 16.42 15.70
CA LEU A 386 7.31 16.52 14.41
C LEU A 386 7.54 17.98 13.97
N THR A 387 6.71 18.91 14.44
CA THR A 387 6.73 20.32 14.02
C THR A 387 8.10 21.00 14.11
N PRO A 388 8.93 20.76 15.15
CA PRO A 388 10.27 21.33 15.21
C PRO A 388 11.15 20.98 14.00
N PHE A 389 11.06 19.77 13.44
CA PHE A 389 11.90 19.35 12.31
C PHE A 389 11.58 20.09 11.00
N PHE A 390 10.40 20.70 10.90
CA PHE A 390 9.93 21.38 9.69
C PHE A 390 9.69 22.89 9.85
N ASN A 391 10.05 23.47 11.00
CA ASN A 391 9.90 24.90 11.19
C ASN A 391 10.97 25.67 10.39
N ALA A 392 10.66 26.92 10.01
CA ALA A 392 11.55 27.73 9.17
C ALA A 392 12.97 27.91 9.76
N ARG A 393 13.09 27.98 11.10
CA ARG A 393 14.37 28.14 11.79
C ARG A 393 15.27 26.92 11.58
N ASN A 394 14.73 25.71 11.74
CA ASN A 394 15.48 24.48 11.58
C ASN A 394 15.72 24.19 10.09
N THR A 395 14.74 24.49 9.22
CA THR A 395 14.92 24.42 7.77
C THR A 395 16.08 25.29 7.28
N ALA A 396 16.26 26.50 7.82
CA ALA A 396 17.38 27.37 7.46
C ALA A 396 18.76 26.73 7.73
N GLY A 397 18.85 25.86 8.73
CA GLY A 397 20.07 25.07 9.00
C GLY A 397 20.44 24.10 7.89
N TYR A 398 19.45 23.62 7.11
CA TYR A 398 19.67 22.74 5.97
C TYR A 398 20.05 23.48 4.68
N ALA A 399 19.96 24.81 4.63
CA ALA A 399 20.17 25.58 3.40
C ALA A 399 21.49 25.26 2.66
N PRO A 400 22.66 25.11 3.32
CA PRO A 400 23.90 24.72 2.64
C PRO A 400 23.80 23.33 2.00
N ARG A 401 23.17 22.38 2.69
CA ARG A 401 22.97 21.02 2.21
C ARG A 401 21.99 20.96 1.04
N LEU A 402 20.90 21.72 1.11
CA LEU A 402 19.94 21.87 0.01
C LEU A 402 20.61 22.43 -1.25
N ALA A 403 21.42 23.48 -1.09
CA ALA A 403 22.17 24.08 -2.20
C ALA A 403 23.18 23.09 -2.80
N GLU A 404 23.85 22.29 -1.97
CA GLU A 404 24.76 21.24 -2.44
C GLU A 404 24.03 20.19 -3.28
N ILE A 405 22.94 19.61 -2.75
CA ILE A 405 22.15 18.56 -3.42
C ILE A 405 21.57 19.10 -4.74
N ALA A 406 20.93 20.27 -4.71
CA ALA A 406 20.37 20.90 -5.91
C ALA A 406 21.47 21.19 -6.95
N GLY A 407 22.61 21.70 -6.50
CA GLY A 407 23.75 21.98 -7.38
C GLY A 407 24.31 20.70 -8.02
N GLN A 408 24.42 19.60 -7.28
CA GLN A 408 24.87 18.32 -7.81
C GLN A 408 23.90 17.79 -8.88
N ALA A 409 22.59 17.86 -8.63
CA ALA A 409 21.56 17.45 -9.57
C ALA A 409 21.64 18.24 -10.89
N VAL A 410 21.76 19.57 -10.80
CA VAL A 410 21.89 20.44 -11.98
C VAL A 410 23.19 20.16 -12.76
N ARG A 411 24.33 19.98 -12.09
CA ARG A 411 25.60 19.59 -12.75
C ARG A 411 25.48 18.25 -13.48
N ALA A 412 24.82 17.27 -12.88
CA ALA A 412 24.60 15.97 -13.50
C ALA A 412 23.72 16.06 -14.76
N GLY A 413 22.74 16.95 -14.76
CA GLY A 413 21.93 17.27 -15.94
C GLY A 413 22.75 17.95 -17.04
N LEU A 414 23.51 19.00 -16.68
CA LEU A 414 24.39 19.73 -17.60
C LEU A 414 25.43 18.84 -18.28
N ALA A 415 26.01 17.89 -17.54
CA ALA A 415 27.00 16.95 -18.09
C ALA A 415 26.43 16.05 -19.21
N ARG A 416 25.11 15.84 -19.23
CA ARG A 416 24.42 15.07 -20.29
C ARG A 416 23.95 15.96 -21.44
N GLY A 417 23.71 17.25 -21.19
CA GLY A 417 23.21 18.22 -22.16
C GLY A 417 21.72 18.07 -22.43
N GLU A 418 21.30 16.94 -23.00
CA GLU A 418 19.89 16.62 -23.27
C GLU A 418 19.35 15.62 -22.25
N VAL A 419 18.28 16.01 -21.55
CA VAL A 419 17.75 15.25 -20.41
C VAL A 419 16.22 15.32 -20.34
N ASN A 420 15.63 14.34 -19.65
CA ASN A 420 14.32 14.56 -19.04
C ASN A 420 14.53 15.37 -17.75
N PHE A 421 13.98 16.58 -17.70
CA PHE A 421 14.14 17.47 -16.54
C PHE A 421 13.55 16.87 -15.26
N VAL A 422 12.45 16.10 -15.37
CA VAL A 422 11.81 15.42 -14.23
C VAL A 422 12.81 14.49 -13.54
N ASP A 423 13.56 13.71 -14.31
CA ASP A 423 14.56 12.76 -13.80
C ASP A 423 15.81 13.47 -13.25
N THR A 424 16.09 14.68 -13.75
CA THR A 424 17.22 15.49 -13.26
C THR A 424 16.95 16.01 -11.85
N ILE A 425 15.72 16.44 -11.57
CA ILE A 425 15.33 17.00 -10.26
C ILE A 425 14.89 15.91 -9.28
N ALA A 426 14.43 14.77 -9.77
CA ALA A 426 13.95 13.63 -8.99
C ALA A 426 14.79 13.25 -7.75
N PRO A 427 16.14 13.26 -7.80
CA PRO A 427 16.97 12.89 -6.66
C PRO A 427 16.97 13.91 -5.52
N VAL A 428 16.66 15.20 -5.79
CA VAL A 428 16.78 16.28 -4.81
C VAL A 428 15.89 16.04 -3.59
N PRO A 429 14.55 15.96 -3.71
CA PRO A 429 13.70 15.81 -2.53
C PRO A 429 13.90 14.47 -1.83
N LEU A 430 14.30 13.43 -2.56
CA LEU A 430 14.58 12.12 -1.99
C LEU A 430 15.86 12.12 -1.13
N ALA A 431 16.91 12.83 -1.56
CA ALA A 431 18.12 12.99 -0.77
C ALA A 431 17.85 13.80 0.52
N VAL A 432 17.01 14.82 0.44
CA VAL A 432 16.56 15.61 1.60
C VAL A 432 15.75 14.75 2.58
N MET A 433 14.83 13.91 2.08
CA MET A 433 14.09 12.99 2.93
C MET A 433 14.99 11.93 3.58
N CYS A 434 16.03 11.45 2.87
CA CYS A 434 17.03 10.58 3.47
C CYS A 434 17.80 11.27 4.62
N ASP A 435 18.15 12.55 4.49
CA ASP A 435 18.77 13.32 5.59
C ASP A 435 17.80 13.49 6.76
N LEU A 436 16.53 13.80 6.48
CA LEU A 436 15.51 14.06 7.50
C LEU A 436 15.10 12.82 8.29
N LEU A 437 15.03 11.66 7.62
CA LEU A 437 14.69 10.37 8.22
C LEU A 437 15.91 9.66 8.84
N ASP A 438 17.08 10.32 8.87
CA ASP A 438 18.34 9.75 9.34
C ASP A 438 18.68 8.41 8.66
N ILE A 439 18.51 8.34 7.34
CA ILE A 439 18.85 7.15 6.56
C ILE A 439 20.38 7.02 6.47
N PRO A 440 20.96 5.89 6.92
CA PRO A 440 22.40 5.68 6.87
C PRO A 440 22.93 5.77 5.43
N GLU A 441 24.12 6.35 5.25
CA GLU A 441 24.73 6.55 3.93
C GLU A 441 24.77 5.26 3.09
N ALA A 442 25.11 4.12 3.71
CA ALA A 442 25.18 2.81 3.06
C ALA A 442 23.82 2.32 2.51
N ASP A 443 22.71 2.79 3.07
CA ASP A 443 21.36 2.39 2.69
C ASP A 443 20.69 3.37 1.71
N ARG A 444 21.25 4.56 1.50
CA ARG A 444 20.61 5.60 0.66
C ARG A 444 20.32 5.12 -0.75
N ALA A 445 21.26 4.46 -1.41
CA ALA A 445 21.06 3.94 -2.75
C ALA A 445 19.90 2.92 -2.81
N LYS A 446 19.76 2.10 -1.76
CA LYS A 446 18.66 1.15 -1.61
C LYS A 446 17.33 1.87 -1.40
N VAL A 447 17.25 2.80 -0.45
CA VAL A 447 16.02 3.57 -0.18
C VAL A 447 15.60 4.37 -1.40
N VAL A 448 16.55 4.91 -2.15
CA VAL A 448 16.30 5.57 -3.43
C VAL A 448 15.64 4.61 -4.42
N ALA A 449 16.24 3.44 -4.65
CA ALA A 449 15.69 2.45 -5.56
C ALA A 449 14.30 1.93 -5.13
N LEU A 450 14.08 1.75 -3.83
CA LEU A 450 12.78 1.36 -3.29
C LEU A 450 11.72 2.44 -3.52
N SER A 451 12.08 3.70 -3.25
CA SER A 451 11.20 4.86 -3.42
C SER A 451 10.88 5.11 -4.90
N ASP A 452 11.87 5.06 -5.78
CA ASP A 452 11.65 5.17 -7.23
C ASP A 452 10.75 4.05 -7.73
N ARG A 453 10.97 2.82 -7.28
CA ARG A 453 10.08 1.70 -7.62
C ARG A 453 8.66 1.93 -7.09
N ALA A 454 8.52 2.43 -5.86
CA ALA A 454 7.25 2.70 -5.20
C ALA A 454 6.44 3.80 -5.90
N PHE A 455 7.12 4.86 -6.34
CA PHE A 455 6.49 6.10 -6.81
C PHE A 455 6.52 6.28 -8.32
N LEU A 456 7.55 5.76 -9.01
CA LEU A 456 7.81 5.93 -10.44
C LEU A 456 7.72 4.63 -11.22
N GLY A 457 7.37 3.51 -10.56
CA GLY A 457 7.17 2.25 -11.24
C GLY A 457 6.16 2.38 -12.39
N ASP A 458 6.58 2.01 -13.60
CA ASP A 458 5.80 2.03 -14.84
C ASP A 458 4.49 1.21 -14.78
N THR A 459 4.39 0.27 -13.85
CA THR A 459 3.24 -0.59 -13.65
C THR A 459 2.73 -0.51 -12.21
N PRO A 460 1.41 -0.62 -11.99
CA PRO A 460 0.81 -0.56 -10.66
C PRO A 460 1.45 -1.47 -9.62
N GLN A 461 2.06 -2.58 -10.03
CA GLN A 461 2.65 -3.54 -9.10
C GLN A 461 4.17 -3.60 -9.06
N LYS A 462 4.88 -2.90 -9.96
CA LYS A 462 6.20 -2.39 -9.55
C LYS A 462 6.01 -1.40 -8.40
N ARG A 463 5.05 -0.46 -8.52
CA ARG A 463 4.70 0.49 -7.45
C ARG A 463 4.32 -0.18 -6.14
N ARG A 464 3.36 -1.12 -6.14
CA ARG A 464 2.98 -1.86 -4.93
C ARG A 464 4.14 -2.61 -4.27
N SER A 465 4.95 -3.35 -5.04
CA SER A 465 6.06 -4.11 -4.46
C SER A 465 7.17 -3.19 -3.96
N GLY A 466 7.50 -2.10 -4.67
CA GLY A 466 8.46 -1.11 -4.18
C GLY A 466 7.99 -0.48 -2.87
N HIS A 467 6.70 -0.15 -2.77
CA HIS A 467 6.11 0.39 -1.56
C HIS A 467 6.11 -0.62 -0.40
N GLN A 468 5.80 -1.90 -0.63
CA GLN A 468 5.91 -2.95 0.39
C GLN A 468 7.34 -3.12 0.92
N ASP A 469 8.32 -3.12 0.02
CA ASP A 469 9.74 -3.21 0.38
C ASP A 469 10.20 -1.97 1.17
N LEU A 470 9.68 -0.79 0.80
CA LEU A 470 9.91 0.48 1.51
C LEU A 470 9.31 0.47 2.91
N ILE A 471 8.05 0.03 3.07
CA ILE A 471 7.41 -0.15 4.38
C ILE A 471 8.21 -1.11 5.25
N ARG A 472 8.69 -2.22 4.69
CA ARG A 472 9.55 -3.17 5.42
C ARG A 472 10.86 -2.52 5.87
N TYR A 473 11.46 -1.68 5.03
CA TYR A 473 12.65 -0.92 5.41
C TYR A 473 12.34 0.06 6.56
N LEU A 474 11.30 0.89 6.42
CA LEU A 474 10.87 1.84 7.45
C LEU A 474 10.53 1.16 8.78
N PHE A 475 9.96 -0.04 8.73
CA PHE A 475 9.69 -0.85 9.93
C PHE A 475 10.99 -1.22 10.67
N MET A 476 11.98 -1.77 9.95
CA MET A 476 13.27 -2.09 10.54
C MET A 476 14.03 -0.86 11.03
N HIS A 477 13.94 0.24 10.27
CA HIS A 477 14.52 1.54 10.61
C HIS A 477 13.93 2.09 11.91
N THR A 478 12.59 2.09 12.01
CA THR A 478 11.86 2.51 13.21
C THR A 478 12.28 1.72 14.44
N ILE A 479 12.45 0.40 14.31
CA ILE A 479 12.89 -0.44 15.43
C ILE A 479 14.31 -0.09 15.87
N ALA A 480 15.22 0.15 14.93
CA ALA A 480 16.58 0.54 15.24
C ALA A 480 16.63 1.86 16.04
N HIS A 481 15.85 2.87 15.61
CA HIS A 481 15.73 4.16 16.28
C HIS A 481 15.01 4.08 17.62
N ARG A 482 14.00 3.21 17.76
CA ARG A 482 13.36 2.97 19.06
C ARG A 482 14.32 2.33 20.07
N ALA A 483 15.15 1.39 19.62
CA ALA A 483 16.09 0.68 20.48
C ALA A 483 17.29 1.56 20.89
N ARG A 484 17.71 2.48 20.02
CA ARG A 484 18.83 3.40 20.24
C ARG A 484 18.44 4.80 19.77
N PRO A 485 17.62 5.52 20.56
CA PRO A 485 17.12 6.82 20.14
C PRO A 485 18.23 7.87 20.09
N ALA A 486 18.13 8.74 19.08
CA ALA A 486 18.95 9.93 18.90
C ALA A 486 18.05 11.18 18.73
N ASP A 487 18.65 12.34 18.48
CA ASP A 487 17.94 13.61 18.29
C ASP A 487 17.43 13.78 16.84
N ASP A 488 16.77 12.75 16.31
CA ASP A 488 16.23 12.68 14.95
C ASP A 488 14.70 12.48 14.92
N LEU A 489 14.10 12.72 13.76
CA LEU A 489 12.65 12.66 13.57
C LEU A 489 12.08 11.27 13.87
N VAL A 490 12.78 10.22 13.42
CA VAL A 490 12.35 8.83 13.57
C VAL A 490 12.37 8.46 15.05
N SER A 491 13.44 8.78 15.77
CA SER A 491 13.56 8.56 17.22
C SER A 491 12.50 9.32 18.01
N VAL A 492 12.25 10.60 17.68
CA VAL A 492 11.21 11.40 18.34
C VAL A 492 9.85 10.76 18.19
N LEU A 493 9.49 10.30 16.98
CA LEU A 493 8.19 9.66 16.76
C LEU A 493 8.13 8.25 17.36
N ALA A 494 9.21 7.47 17.21
CA ALA A 494 9.29 6.09 17.68
C ALA A 494 9.25 5.97 19.21
N THR A 495 9.70 7.00 19.93
CA THR A 495 9.68 7.07 21.40
C THR A 495 8.54 7.95 21.93
N HIS A 496 7.72 8.53 21.05
CA HIS A 496 6.60 9.38 21.45
C HIS A 496 5.57 8.60 22.26
N ARG A 497 5.13 9.19 23.38
CA ARG A 497 4.15 8.59 24.28
C ARG A 497 2.80 9.30 24.21
N VAL A 498 1.75 8.51 24.02
CA VAL A 498 0.34 8.92 24.04
C VAL A 498 -0.38 8.11 25.10
N ASP A 499 -1.10 8.76 26.00
CA ASP A 499 -1.84 8.13 27.10
C ASP A 499 -1.00 7.15 27.95
N GLY A 500 0.29 7.47 28.14
CA GLY A 500 1.24 6.68 28.91
C GLY A 500 1.94 5.54 28.14
N GLY A 501 1.45 5.17 26.96
CA GLY A 501 2.02 4.15 26.08
C GLY A 501 2.85 4.72 24.93
N LEU A 502 3.74 3.92 24.33
CA LEU A 502 4.39 4.27 23.07
C LEU A 502 3.40 4.12 21.91
N LEU A 503 3.58 4.89 20.84
CA LEU A 503 2.88 4.60 19.58
C LEU A 503 3.25 3.20 19.07
N PRO A 504 2.30 2.41 18.54
CA PRO A 504 2.61 1.16 17.84
C PRO A 504 3.62 1.40 16.71
N ILE A 505 4.52 0.45 16.43
CA ILE A 505 5.51 0.61 15.33
C ILE A 505 4.77 0.90 14.03
N GLU A 506 3.67 0.21 13.78
CA GLU A 506 2.90 0.33 12.54
C GLU A 506 2.42 1.77 12.35
N ASP A 507 1.96 2.41 13.42
CA ASP A 507 1.49 3.80 13.36
C ASP A 507 2.66 4.77 13.15
N VAL A 508 3.83 4.51 13.74
CA VAL A 508 5.05 5.27 13.46
C VAL A 508 5.44 5.12 11.98
N VAL A 509 5.51 3.89 11.47
CA VAL A 509 5.85 3.58 10.08
C VAL A 509 4.88 4.22 9.09
N LEU A 510 3.58 4.18 9.35
CA LEU A 510 2.57 4.84 8.52
C LEU A 510 2.77 6.36 8.47
N ASN A 511 3.18 6.98 9.58
CA ASN A 511 3.47 8.40 9.62
C ASN A 511 4.80 8.75 8.92
N LEU A 512 5.83 7.90 9.03
CA LEU A 512 7.07 8.07 8.27
C LEU A 512 6.86 7.90 6.77
N ASP A 513 6.05 6.93 6.36
CA ASP A 513 5.64 6.74 4.97
C ASP A 513 4.88 7.95 4.45
N ASN A 514 3.90 8.47 5.20
CA ASN A 514 3.18 9.70 4.85
C ASN A 514 4.14 10.90 4.64
N ILE A 515 5.14 11.06 5.51
CA ILE A 515 6.16 12.13 5.37
C ILE A 515 7.01 11.92 4.10
N LEU A 516 7.47 10.70 3.86
CA LEU A 516 8.30 10.37 2.70
C LEU A 516 7.53 10.56 1.38
N VAL A 517 6.31 10.04 1.29
CA VAL A 517 5.43 10.17 0.11
C VAL A 517 5.16 11.65 -0.18
N GLY A 518 4.72 12.38 0.85
CA GLY A 518 4.36 13.79 0.72
C GLY A 518 5.55 14.68 0.35
N GLY A 519 6.73 14.36 0.88
CA GLY A 519 7.97 15.11 0.66
C GLY A 519 8.64 14.90 -0.69
N VAL A 520 8.47 13.73 -1.32
CA VAL A 520 9.20 13.39 -2.56
C VAL A 520 8.49 13.83 -3.84
N GLN A 521 7.21 13.49 -3.99
CA GLN A 521 6.54 13.67 -5.29
C GLN A 521 6.16 15.12 -5.58
N THR A 522 5.67 15.83 -4.56
CA THR A 522 5.10 17.19 -4.71
C THR A 522 6.15 18.21 -5.14
N VAL A 523 7.32 18.22 -4.49
CA VAL A 523 8.45 19.11 -4.80
C VAL A 523 8.95 18.89 -6.22
N ARG A 524 9.14 17.61 -6.61
CA ARG A 524 9.58 17.23 -7.96
C ARG A 524 8.63 17.75 -9.04
N HIS A 525 7.33 17.49 -8.87
CA HIS A 525 6.34 17.90 -9.86
C HIS A 525 6.16 19.42 -9.89
N THR A 526 6.21 20.09 -8.74
CA THR A 526 6.21 21.56 -8.68
C THR A 526 7.41 22.15 -9.41
N ALA A 527 8.62 21.62 -9.21
CA ALA A 527 9.82 22.10 -9.92
C ALA A 527 9.72 21.89 -11.44
N ALA A 528 9.30 20.70 -11.88
CA ALA A 528 9.17 20.39 -13.31
C ALA A 528 8.07 21.20 -14.00
N MET A 529 6.87 21.27 -13.40
CA MET A 529 5.79 22.09 -13.95
C MET A 529 6.11 23.58 -13.88
N GLY A 530 6.81 24.02 -12.82
CA GLY A 530 7.29 25.40 -12.69
C GLY A 530 8.28 25.76 -13.81
N MET A 531 9.23 24.88 -14.13
CA MET A 531 10.11 25.06 -15.27
C MET A 531 9.33 25.15 -16.60
N LEU A 532 8.37 24.25 -16.83
CA LEU A 532 7.50 24.33 -18.01
C LEU A 532 6.71 25.65 -18.07
N ALA A 533 6.21 26.13 -16.94
CA ALA A 533 5.50 27.40 -16.85
C ALA A 533 6.42 28.59 -17.18
N LEU A 534 7.65 28.59 -16.68
CA LEU A 534 8.66 29.60 -16.99
C LEU A 534 9.06 29.58 -18.47
N LEU A 535 9.25 28.40 -19.06
CA LEU A 535 9.55 28.27 -20.51
C LEU A 535 8.42 28.81 -21.39
N ARG A 536 7.16 28.72 -20.92
CA ARG A 536 5.99 29.31 -21.58
C ARG A 536 5.82 30.81 -21.28
N ASN A 537 6.55 31.35 -20.31
CA ASN A 537 6.53 32.75 -19.90
C ASN A 537 7.94 33.37 -19.90
N PRO A 538 8.55 33.61 -21.09
CA PRO A 538 9.96 34.00 -21.19
C PRO A 538 10.35 35.28 -20.43
N ARG A 539 9.39 36.20 -20.20
CA ARG A 539 9.62 37.40 -19.38
C ARG A 539 9.88 37.04 -17.91
N GLN A 540 9.08 36.14 -17.35
CA GLN A 540 9.26 35.66 -15.97
C GLN A 540 10.52 34.81 -15.83
N LEU A 541 10.81 33.96 -16.82
CA LEU A 541 12.07 33.21 -16.85
C LEU A 541 13.27 34.15 -16.85
N ARG A 542 13.26 35.20 -17.67
CA ARG A 542 14.32 36.21 -17.71
C ARG A 542 14.45 36.95 -16.39
N ALA A 543 13.36 37.42 -15.80
CA ALA A 543 13.36 38.10 -14.52
C ALA A 543 14.04 37.24 -13.43
N LEU A 544 13.75 35.94 -13.40
CA LEU A 544 14.41 34.99 -12.50
C LEU A 544 15.90 34.77 -12.85
N TRP A 545 16.25 34.69 -14.14
CA TRP A 545 17.62 34.44 -14.62
C TRP A 545 18.57 35.62 -14.46
N GLU A 546 18.04 36.84 -14.54
CA GLU A 546 18.76 38.11 -14.44
C GLU A 546 18.77 38.67 -13.00
N GLY A 547 18.04 38.03 -12.07
CA GLY A 547 17.99 38.42 -10.67
C GLY A 547 17.05 39.60 -10.37
N GLU A 548 16.09 39.88 -11.26
CA GLU A 548 15.01 40.83 -10.98
C GLU A 548 14.03 40.27 -9.93
N VAL A 549 13.86 38.94 -9.89
CA VAL A 549 13.10 38.22 -8.87
C VAL A 549 13.97 37.11 -8.29
N GLU A 550 14.07 37.03 -6.96
CA GLU A 550 14.80 35.96 -6.30
C GLU A 550 14.00 34.65 -6.31
N PRO A 551 14.66 33.49 -6.46
CA PRO A 551 14.00 32.18 -6.42
C PRO A 551 13.13 31.97 -5.18
N ALA A 552 13.53 32.49 -4.02
CA ALA A 552 12.77 32.40 -2.77
C ALA A 552 11.41 33.13 -2.84
N ASP A 553 11.35 34.27 -3.55
CA ASP A 553 10.12 35.05 -3.72
C ASP A 553 9.21 34.41 -4.79
N ALA A 554 9.80 33.77 -5.80
CA ALA A 554 9.11 33.08 -6.87
C ALA A 554 8.34 31.82 -6.42
N VAL A 555 8.80 31.15 -5.35
CA VAL A 555 8.28 29.82 -4.96
C VAL A 555 6.78 29.81 -4.71
N ASP A 556 6.23 30.82 -4.02
CA ASP A 556 4.80 30.83 -3.70
C ASP A 556 3.94 30.99 -4.96
N GLU A 557 4.40 31.72 -5.96
CA GLU A 557 3.70 31.77 -7.25
C GLU A 557 3.79 30.42 -7.96
N LEU A 558 4.94 29.76 -7.94
CA LEU A 558 5.09 28.43 -8.54
C LEU A 558 4.19 27.40 -7.86
N LEU A 559 4.07 27.43 -6.52
CA LEU A 559 3.16 26.56 -5.77
C LEU A 559 1.69 26.85 -6.08
N ARG A 560 1.30 28.13 -6.19
CA ARG A 560 -0.05 28.54 -6.61
C ARG A 560 -0.34 28.03 -8.03
N TRP A 561 0.53 28.37 -8.97
CA TRP A 561 0.37 28.09 -10.40
C TRP A 561 0.29 26.60 -10.69
N THR A 562 1.21 25.83 -10.11
CA THR A 562 1.30 24.39 -10.41
C THR A 562 0.26 23.58 -9.65
N SER A 563 0.01 23.92 -8.38
CA SER A 563 -0.93 23.20 -7.50
C SER A 563 -0.82 21.67 -7.63
N SER A 564 0.41 21.13 -7.55
CA SER A 564 0.68 19.72 -7.85
C SER A 564 -0.14 18.74 -7.01
N GLY A 565 -0.47 19.11 -5.77
CA GLY A 565 -1.51 18.47 -4.98
C GLY A 565 -2.89 18.92 -5.48
N LEU A 566 -3.36 18.26 -6.54
CA LEU A 566 -4.48 18.74 -7.35
C LEU A 566 -5.78 18.83 -6.57
N HIS A 567 -5.99 17.93 -5.61
CA HIS A 567 -7.15 17.94 -4.73
C HIS A 567 -6.89 17.42 -3.32
N VAL A 568 -7.84 17.71 -2.43
CA VAL A 568 -7.89 17.18 -1.06
C VAL A 568 -9.31 16.72 -0.76
N LEU A 569 -9.48 15.49 -0.29
CA LEU A 569 -10.76 14.91 0.11
C LEU A 569 -11.05 15.15 1.60
N ARG A 570 -12.32 15.32 1.92
CA ARG A 570 -12.90 15.28 3.27
C ARG A 570 -14.19 14.47 3.26
N THR A 571 -14.61 14.05 4.44
CA THR A 571 -15.92 13.44 4.68
C THR A 571 -16.71 14.34 5.63
N ALA A 572 -17.96 14.68 5.30
CA ALA A 572 -18.81 15.46 6.17
C ALA A 572 -19.11 14.66 7.46
N ALA A 573 -18.73 15.18 8.62
CA ALA A 573 -18.96 14.52 9.92
C ALA A 573 -20.42 14.65 10.39
N ARG A 574 -21.12 15.67 9.92
CA ARG A 574 -22.54 15.96 10.18
C ARG A 574 -23.16 16.65 8.97
N ASP A 575 -24.49 16.75 8.96
CA ASP A 575 -25.20 17.58 7.99
C ASP A 575 -24.70 19.03 8.08
N VAL A 576 -24.21 19.58 6.96
CA VAL A 576 -23.61 20.91 6.89
C VAL A 576 -23.98 21.62 5.59
N ARG A 577 -24.15 22.94 5.65
CA ARG A 577 -24.37 23.78 4.46
C ARG A 577 -23.07 24.42 4.01
N LEU A 578 -22.74 24.28 2.73
CA LEU A 578 -21.58 24.92 2.09
C LEU A 578 -22.08 25.74 0.91
N GLY A 579 -22.24 27.05 1.10
CA GLY A 579 -22.94 27.90 0.16
C GLY A 579 -24.41 27.48 0.00
N ALA A 580 -24.83 27.20 -1.24
CA ALA A 580 -26.15 26.66 -1.54
C ALA A 580 -26.25 25.13 -1.35
N ALA A 581 -25.13 24.42 -1.20
CA ALA A 581 -25.10 22.97 -1.13
C ALA A 581 -25.50 22.47 0.27
N GLU A 582 -26.39 21.48 0.33
CA GLU A 582 -26.72 20.75 1.55
C GLU A 582 -25.99 19.40 1.54
N ILE A 583 -24.92 19.30 2.34
CA ILE A 583 -24.05 18.14 2.39
C ILE A 583 -24.48 17.30 3.59
N LYS A 584 -24.78 16.02 3.35
CA LYS A 584 -25.21 15.09 4.40
C LYS A 584 -24.04 14.43 5.10
N ALA A 585 -24.23 14.05 6.36
CA ALA A 585 -23.23 13.28 7.10
C ALA A 585 -22.79 12.04 6.32
N GLY A 586 -21.48 11.79 6.26
CA GLY A 586 -20.87 10.70 5.49
C GLY A 586 -20.63 11.00 4.01
N GLU A 587 -21.17 12.09 3.45
CA GLU A 587 -20.89 12.46 2.06
C GLU A 587 -19.46 13.00 1.90
N LYS A 588 -18.86 12.65 0.76
CA LYS A 588 -17.50 13.07 0.39
C LYS A 588 -17.51 14.48 -0.18
N VAL A 589 -16.50 15.27 0.19
CA VAL A 589 -16.30 16.65 -0.26
C VAL A 589 -14.85 16.79 -0.72
N VAL A 590 -14.64 16.98 -2.02
CA VAL A 590 -13.33 17.17 -2.61
C VAL A 590 -13.09 18.64 -2.93
N VAL A 591 -11.98 19.17 -2.41
CA VAL A 591 -11.46 20.49 -2.74
C VAL A 591 -10.48 20.36 -3.89
N TRP A 592 -10.80 20.97 -5.04
CA TRP A 592 -9.88 21.04 -6.17
C TRP A 592 -8.95 22.24 -5.99
N THR A 593 -7.79 21.99 -5.39
CA THR A 593 -6.80 23.00 -5.00
C THR A 593 -6.38 23.88 -6.17
N TRP A 594 -6.19 23.28 -7.35
CA TRP A 594 -5.85 24.04 -8.56
C TRP A 594 -6.93 25.06 -8.90
N ALA A 595 -8.20 24.67 -8.85
CA ALA A 595 -9.33 25.54 -9.13
C ALA A 595 -9.43 26.70 -8.13
N ALA A 596 -9.18 26.43 -6.84
CA ALA A 596 -9.12 27.46 -5.82
C ALA A 596 -7.95 28.44 -6.00
N ASN A 597 -6.79 27.95 -6.43
CA ASN A 597 -5.59 28.76 -6.66
C ASN A 597 -5.61 29.59 -7.96
N HIS A 598 -6.59 29.33 -8.83
CA HIS A 598 -6.89 30.10 -10.04
C HIS A 598 -8.26 30.79 -9.96
N ASP A 599 -8.77 31.03 -8.75
CA ASP A 599 -10.03 31.75 -8.56
C ASP A 599 -9.82 33.28 -8.71
N PRO A 600 -10.42 33.94 -9.71
CA PRO A 600 -10.31 35.39 -9.90
C PRO A 600 -10.95 36.19 -8.77
N ALA A 601 -11.81 35.58 -7.94
CA ALA A 601 -12.33 36.23 -6.74
C ALA A 601 -11.28 36.38 -5.63
N GLN A 602 -10.19 35.60 -5.66
CA GLN A 602 -9.09 35.68 -4.69
C GLN A 602 -7.80 36.23 -5.29
N PHE A 603 -7.49 35.92 -6.54
CA PHE A 603 -6.24 36.33 -7.19
C PHE A 603 -6.55 37.25 -8.37
N ASP A 604 -5.95 38.44 -8.40
CA ASP A 604 -5.96 39.27 -9.60
C ASP A 604 -5.11 38.62 -10.70
N ARG A 605 -5.60 38.57 -11.94
CA ARG A 605 -4.93 37.91 -13.08
C ARG A 605 -4.40 36.51 -12.72
N PRO A 606 -5.28 35.57 -12.30
CA PRO A 606 -4.87 34.23 -11.87
C PRO A 606 -4.18 33.40 -12.96
N GLU A 607 -4.47 33.70 -14.23
CA GLU A 607 -3.94 33.09 -15.45
C GLU A 607 -2.58 33.65 -15.89
N ASP A 608 -2.12 34.73 -15.27
CA ASP A 608 -0.77 35.26 -15.47
C ASP A 608 0.19 34.64 -14.44
N LEU A 609 1.33 34.13 -14.91
CA LEU A 609 2.43 33.75 -14.02
C LEU A 609 3.14 35.04 -13.58
N LEU A 610 3.06 35.37 -12.29
CA LEU A 610 3.64 36.59 -11.69
C LEU A 610 4.55 36.21 -10.52
N LEU A 611 5.86 36.05 -10.76
CA LEU A 611 6.78 35.54 -9.74
C LEU A 611 6.89 36.46 -8.50
N ASP A 612 6.59 37.74 -8.66
CA ASP A 612 6.63 38.78 -7.61
C ASP A 612 5.24 39.09 -7.02
N ARG A 613 4.27 38.18 -7.15
CA ARG A 613 2.90 38.37 -6.64
C ARG A 613 2.88 38.67 -5.14
N ALA A 614 2.65 39.94 -4.79
CA ALA A 614 2.69 40.41 -3.40
C ALA A 614 1.64 39.78 -2.46
N ALA A 615 0.41 39.51 -2.94
CA ALA A 615 -0.66 38.91 -2.15
C ALA A 615 -0.96 37.49 -2.62
N ASN A 616 -0.21 36.50 -2.11
CA ASN A 616 -0.28 35.12 -2.57
C ASN A 616 -0.73 34.14 -1.48
N ARG A 617 -2.00 34.20 -1.10
CA ARG A 617 -2.61 33.29 -0.10
C ARG A 617 -3.06 31.97 -0.72
N HIS A 618 -2.21 31.33 -1.53
CA HIS A 618 -2.54 30.07 -2.20
C HIS A 618 -2.81 28.92 -1.19
N LEU A 619 -3.64 27.97 -1.60
CA LEU A 619 -3.97 26.74 -0.88
C LEU A 619 -3.15 25.54 -1.35
N GLY A 620 -2.10 25.76 -2.16
CA GLY A 620 -1.25 24.68 -2.71
C GLY A 620 -0.54 23.83 -1.64
N LEU A 621 -0.42 24.36 -0.41
CA LEU A 621 0.10 23.66 0.77
C LEU A 621 -1.01 23.32 1.79
N GLY A 622 -2.27 23.32 1.35
CA GLY A 622 -3.44 23.15 2.20
C GLY A 622 -3.75 24.38 3.08
N TRP A 623 -4.69 24.21 4.00
CA TRP A 623 -5.12 25.22 4.97
C TRP A 623 -5.68 24.55 6.23
N GLY A 624 -5.76 25.29 7.33
CA GLY A 624 -6.34 24.79 8.58
C GLY A 624 -5.46 23.78 9.31
N PRO A 625 -6.04 22.85 10.10
CA PRO A 625 -5.29 21.88 10.90
C PRO A 625 -4.29 21.05 10.10
N HIS A 626 -4.62 20.74 8.85
CA HIS A 626 -3.78 19.95 7.94
C HIS A 626 -2.91 20.79 7.00
N PHE A 627 -2.64 22.06 7.32
CA PHE A 627 -1.63 22.83 6.60
C PHE A 627 -0.32 22.04 6.53
N CYS A 628 0.33 22.02 5.36
CA CYS A 628 1.46 21.14 5.06
C CYS A 628 2.53 21.24 6.15
N LEU A 629 2.87 20.09 6.76
CA LEU A 629 3.90 20.02 7.79
C LEU A 629 5.25 20.46 7.22
N GLY A 630 5.59 20.00 6.01
CA GLY A 630 6.83 20.30 5.30
C GLY A 630 6.84 21.62 4.53
N ALA A 631 5.91 22.54 4.78
CA ALA A 631 5.78 23.78 3.99
C ALA A 631 7.09 24.57 3.87
N ALA A 632 7.79 24.81 4.99
CA ALA A 632 9.04 25.57 4.97
C ALA A 632 10.15 24.82 4.22
N LEU A 633 10.24 23.50 4.43
CA LEU A 633 11.22 22.63 3.78
C LEU A 633 11.00 22.58 2.27
N ALA A 634 9.78 22.31 1.81
CA ALA A 634 9.43 22.29 0.40
C ALA A 634 9.75 23.63 -0.30
N LYS A 635 9.48 24.76 0.37
CA LYS A 635 9.82 26.08 -0.17
C LYS A 635 11.33 26.28 -0.29
N ALA A 636 12.09 25.89 0.73
CA ALA A 636 13.54 25.98 0.71
C ALA A 636 14.16 25.07 -0.37
N GLU A 637 13.63 23.88 -0.56
CA GLU A 637 14.05 22.95 -1.63
C GLU A 637 13.80 23.53 -3.02
N LEU A 638 12.59 24.05 -3.28
CA LEU A 638 12.25 24.68 -4.56
C LEU A 638 13.13 25.89 -4.83
N ALA A 639 13.33 26.76 -3.82
CA ALA A 639 14.23 27.90 -3.94
C ALA A 639 15.67 27.45 -4.27
N ALA A 640 16.19 26.41 -3.60
CA ALA A 640 17.52 25.88 -3.87
C ALA A 640 17.65 25.30 -5.29
N ILE A 641 16.63 24.59 -5.78
CA ILE A 641 16.58 24.07 -7.15
C ILE A 641 16.65 25.21 -8.17
N PHE A 642 15.78 26.22 -8.04
CA PHE A 642 15.75 27.35 -8.98
C PHE A 642 16.97 28.24 -8.87
N THR A 643 17.56 28.42 -7.68
CA THR A 643 18.87 29.07 -7.51
C THR A 643 19.97 28.31 -8.23
N ALA A 644 20.06 26.98 -8.04
CA ALA A 644 21.08 26.17 -8.72
C ALA A 644 20.95 26.23 -10.25
N LEU A 645 19.72 26.22 -10.77
CA LEU A 645 19.45 26.38 -12.19
C LEU A 645 19.86 27.77 -12.68
N ARG A 646 19.42 28.83 -11.99
CA ARG A 646 19.79 30.21 -12.30
C ARG A 646 21.31 30.38 -12.36
N ASP A 647 22.04 29.83 -11.39
CA ASP A 647 23.47 30.09 -11.23
C ASP A 647 24.35 29.26 -12.18
N GLN A 648 23.88 28.11 -12.66
CA GLN A 648 24.70 27.16 -13.44
C GLN A 648 24.23 26.97 -14.88
N VAL A 649 22.96 27.25 -15.18
CA VAL A 649 22.35 27.03 -16.50
C VAL A 649 22.12 28.38 -17.17
N ARG A 650 22.69 28.59 -18.35
CA ARG A 650 22.48 29.78 -19.16
C ARG A 650 21.13 29.78 -19.84
N GLU A 651 20.75 28.61 -20.35
CA GLU A 651 19.59 28.43 -21.20
C GLU A 651 18.99 27.04 -21.00
N VAL A 652 17.66 26.98 -20.95
CA VAL A 652 16.87 25.75 -20.94
C VAL A 652 16.00 25.79 -22.19
N GLU A 653 16.18 24.83 -23.09
CA GLU A 653 15.42 24.73 -24.33
C GLU A 653 14.51 23.50 -24.29
N LEU A 654 13.23 23.68 -24.64
CA LEU A 654 12.30 22.56 -24.77
C LEU A 654 12.56 21.82 -26.10
N ILE A 655 13.00 20.57 -26.03
CA ILE A 655 13.39 19.78 -27.22
C ILE A 655 12.41 18.65 -27.54
N GLY A 656 11.32 18.53 -26.79
CA GLY A 656 10.29 17.52 -27.00
C GLY A 656 8.96 17.90 -26.35
N ARG A 657 7.92 17.14 -26.65
CA ARG A 657 6.58 17.37 -26.08
C ARG A 657 6.56 16.94 -24.61
N PRO A 658 6.19 17.83 -23.66
CA PRO A 658 5.99 17.44 -22.27
C PRO A 658 4.84 16.42 -22.15
N ARG A 659 4.97 15.45 -21.23
CA ARG A 659 3.95 14.45 -20.95
C ARG A 659 3.52 14.54 -19.49
N HIS A 660 2.24 14.83 -19.28
CA HIS A 660 1.65 14.77 -17.95
C HIS A 660 1.48 13.33 -17.49
N ASN A 661 1.60 13.12 -16.18
CA ASN A 661 1.28 11.86 -15.56
C ASN A 661 -0.25 11.65 -15.55
N LYS A 662 -0.67 10.42 -15.24
CA LYS A 662 -2.09 10.04 -15.13
C LYS A 662 -2.57 10.04 -13.67
N SER A 663 -2.00 10.89 -12.82
CA SER A 663 -2.31 10.96 -11.40
C SER A 663 -3.12 12.19 -11.07
N ILE A 664 -4.24 12.03 -10.40
CA ILE A 664 -4.99 13.14 -9.79
C ILE A 664 -4.50 13.48 -8.38
N ILE A 665 -3.66 12.64 -7.77
CA ILE A 665 -3.17 12.87 -6.39
C ILE A 665 -2.00 13.85 -6.41
N ASN A 666 -0.99 13.51 -7.21
CA ASN A 666 0.20 14.31 -7.45
C ASN A 666 0.26 14.57 -8.95
N PHE A 667 -0.55 15.52 -9.42
CA PHE A 667 -0.60 15.87 -10.83
C PHE A 667 0.69 16.58 -11.23
N GLY A 668 1.27 16.19 -12.35
CA GLY A 668 2.60 16.65 -12.76
C GLY A 668 3.05 16.09 -14.10
N LEU A 669 4.36 16.19 -14.35
CA LEU A 669 4.99 15.70 -15.57
C LEU A 669 5.71 14.36 -15.30
N ASP A 670 5.51 13.39 -16.20
CA ASP A 670 6.39 12.23 -16.37
C ASP A 670 7.61 12.59 -17.22
N GLU A 671 7.41 13.43 -18.24
CA GLU A 671 8.45 13.85 -19.18
C GLU A 671 8.44 15.37 -19.41
N LEU A 672 9.62 15.97 -19.32
CA LEU A 672 9.92 17.32 -19.76
C LEU A 672 11.29 17.29 -20.47
N PRO A 673 11.32 16.91 -21.77
CA PRO A 673 12.56 16.81 -22.53
C PRO A 673 13.16 18.19 -22.76
N VAL A 674 14.36 18.43 -22.21
CA VAL A 674 15.04 19.73 -22.33
C VAL A 674 16.51 19.57 -22.70
N ARG A 675 17.06 20.60 -23.33
CA ARG A 675 18.49 20.82 -23.45
C ARG A 675 18.91 21.87 -22.41
N LEU A 676 19.91 21.53 -21.61
CA LEU A 676 20.51 22.41 -20.61
C LEU A 676 21.86 22.92 -21.13
N VAL A 677 22.04 24.23 -21.18
CA VAL A 677 23.29 24.86 -21.61
C VAL A 677 23.98 25.49 -20.41
N ALA A 678 25.22 25.13 -20.15
CA ALA A 678 26.00 25.68 -19.04
C ALA A 678 26.24 27.19 -19.20
N ARG A 679 26.37 27.90 -18.08
CA ARG A 679 26.82 29.30 -18.06
C ARG A 679 28.27 29.48 -18.43
#